data_AF-A0A3A9Y470-F1
#
_entry.id   AF-A0A3A9Y470-F1
#
_cell.length_a   1.000
_cell.length_b   1.000
_cell.length_c   1.000
_cell.angle_alpha   90.00
_cell.angle_beta   90.00
_cell.angle_gamma   90.00
#
_symmetry.space_group_name_H-M   'P 1'
#
loop_
_entity.id
_entity.type
_entity.pdbx_description
1 polymer ?
#
loop_
_entity_poly.entity_id
_entity_poly.type
_entity_poly.pdbx_seq_one_letter_code
_entity_poly.pdbx_strand_id
1 'polypeptide(L)'
;MNSDFGSPHNPKSILYGVDMDSRAQVPSPGDIARRIRQRTANSPGSSATTFHHLQDVVRRPAIMNPVETATSLADEAKDLEWIIDQLGLKSLSEALIDCFRRDEASPLAALLSADASASEVVGLWEQHLNSGRMSVLEMLAFERWFSLHPSAIAMDLPGGMQFEKTLHVCRQHVGLALYEHARDVNWRRPFVFTRTLALAREYLQRVVAEAHLTNERTRNQFLGKTAVATVLISRFEDCQEETLREAIELLKISISSGNPPQDATPYLLEGVIRLYDLTGDVNLLLDVKDTSQVDPAYQPRVAHFLNMAEIWLRLAERARSHGVIQVCLERADLNLEQAGESHPTESTDRVRQAILSTFLEALRDSGWQRHPSVTIRYLRTPFGLAEHARDHLLLEGNDAGLHMVDRLIAELTTLMDSIRGEPICRRVLADLLSAVSVSSAVPSDRRISALREAIRIRYGNNSPLTDEASRIRQGDDLIRLGALTGDQKVRRDGVLQLLREVSADTSSCNPLVILGRDIETNGPILESELKDIERHLEGQPGYRLSLRAIASGDSTSLYRSAAARAIRSPDVRHRHLGGRSNALTVEDHLGLSTDTFVFKRTRFRSCQLELRRAELIEETLRRDALGDRYGLVDHIAVLEEELPALENDLRSVMTVRRFARGSSLANIGSEEPSLAIARLTSTARYLAHIHAIERKVDDTPSGMRKELKTKEVGRWLKVIVDKPGDRSQFDRWWDLVRALPSFPRRDAHAFNWIVTDEEQILAVDLEAVGWRPVGYELAQLTDDVPILPCTRTGWTQRLAILAAYGETLTQRQMNVGDADLLQGYIAGLTARAIRALSDPSGSHGLRLHGHNLLRLIEMTADLEPARDLARDINLLWARRLGAPAGLTIPDLADARRKHISRALAFHLRHNPTIPRDRAGWAPVETLTSQLRSDGLRVSTIDVLAVAGAIDETRFESSETHVRAMYGHSVHVDISYTSSAERPQLFHATSMRALNQIFQGQGGLRPMSRQWVHLSTEWRKALQAGGRKGSPILLGLASAEQSAATFHHAGGSTWLAEEISAPLLTIIPIFGVFEWRLTNR
;
A
#
# COMPACT_ATOMS: atom_id res chain seq x y z
N MET A 1 51.66 -37.35 36.36
CA MET A 1 50.79 -37.19 37.54
C MET A 1 49.83 -36.05 37.26
N ASN A 2 48.57 -36.26 37.63
CA ASN A 2 47.35 -35.49 37.34
C ASN A 2 47.34 -34.04 37.89
N SER A 3 46.29 -33.33 37.41
CA SER A 3 45.51 -32.21 37.99
C SER A 3 45.84 -30.80 37.48
N ASP A 4 44.91 -29.84 37.35
CA ASP A 4 43.47 -29.75 37.03
C ASP A 4 43.09 -28.24 37.07
N PHE A 5 42.06 -27.80 36.34
CA PHE A 5 41.35 -26.47 36.32
C PHE A 5 42.09 -25.18 35.90
N GLY A 6 41.49 -24.18 35.22
CA GLY A 6 40.11 -23.93 34.75
C GLY A 6 39.95 -22.52 34.11
N SER A 7 38.97 -22.36 33.20
CA SER A 7 38.66 -21.16 32.37
C SER A 7 37.84 -20.05 33.06
N PRO A 8 37.85 -18.79 32.55
CA PRO A 8 37.02 -17.68 33.04
C PRO A 8 35.73 -17.43 32.22
N HIS A 9 34.83 -16.67 32.86
CA HIS A 9 33.41 -16.46 32.59
C HIS A 9 33.03 -15.53 31.43
N ASN A 10 31.77 -15.70 31.00
CA ASN A 10 30.99 -14.98 29.99
C ASN A 10 29.96 -14.04 30.69
N PRO A 11 29.81 -12.74 30.33
CA PRO A 11 28.76 -11.90 30.90
C PRO A 11 27.64 -11.56 29.90
N LYS A 12 26.40 -11.99 30.23
CA LYS A 12 25.13 -11.37 29.80
C LYS A 12 24.36 -10.91 31.05
N SER A 13 23.56 -9.85 30.86
CA SER A 13 22.46 -9.29 31.67
C SER A 13 22.78 -8.44 32.92
N ILE A 14 22.43 -7.15 32.84
CA ILE A 14 21.92 -6.35 33.98
C ILE A 14 20.71 -5.56 33.50
N LEU A 15 19.51 -5.97 33.92
CA LEU A 15 18.37 -5.11 34.27
C LEU A 15 17.39 -6.01 35.05
N TYR A 16 16.86 -5.45 36.15
CA TYR A 16 16.02 -6.06 37.19
C TYR A 16 16.78 -6.79 38.32
N GLY A 17 17.01 -6.06 39.41
CA GLY A 17 17.36 -6.63 40.71
C GLY A 17 16.09 -6.97 41.50
N VAL A 18 15.98 -8.23 41.91
CA VAL A 18 15.31 -8.70 43.12
C VAL A 18 16.11 -9.91 43.61
N ASP A 19 16.56 -9.84 44.86
CA ASP A 19 17.35 -10.87 45.56
C ASP A 19 16.65 -12.24 45.58
N MET A 20 17.39 -13.29 45.21
CA MET A 20 16.99 -14.69 45.37
C MET A 20 18.19 -15.48 45.88
N ASP A 21 18.33 -15.58 47.20
CA ASP A 21 19.27 -16.50 47.84
C ASP A 21 18.50 -17.48 48.75
N SER A 22 18.15 -18.64 48.19
CA SER A 22 18.05 -19.91 48.93
C SER A 22 17.95 -21.07 47.94
N ARG A 23 19.02 -21.87 47.87
CA ARG A 23 19.08 -23.12 47.10
C ARG A 23 18.15 -24.16 47.72
N ALA A 24 17.10 -24.54 47.00
CA ALA A 24 16.40 -25.81 47.20
C ALA A 24 16.62 -26.71 45.97
N GLN A 25 17.23 -27.87 46.18
CA GLN A 25 17.49 -28.88 45.15
C GLN A 25 16.19 -29.43 44.55
N VAL A 26 16.07 -29.38 43.23
CA VAL A 26 14.99 -30.03 42.46
C VAL A 26 15.31 -31.53 42.34
N PRO A 27 14.40 -32.44 42.70
CA PRO A 27 14.64 -33.88 42.59
C PRO A 27 14.51 -34.37 41.14
N SER A 28 15.23 -35.43 40.80
CA SER A 28 15.25 -35.98 39.43
C SER A 28 13.90 -36.63 39.06
N PRO A 29 13.56 -36.74 37.76
CA PRO A 29 12.30 -37.34 37.28
C PRO A 29 12.04 -38.78 37.80
N GLY A 30 13.09 -39.51 38.18
CA GLY A 30 12.99 -40.84 38.77
C GLY A 30 12.41 -40.86 40.19
N ASP A 31 12.60 -39.80 40.96
CA ASP A 31 12.14 -39.71 42.36
C ASP A 31 10.65 -39.36 42.46
N ILE A 32 10.11 -38.64 41.46
CA ILE A 32 8.68 -38.34 41.33
C ILE A 32 7.91 -39.61 40.95
N ALA A 33 8.45 -40.43 40.05
CA ALA A 33 7.85 -41.70 39.65
C ALA A 33 7.81 -42.73 40.80
N ARG A 34 8.78 -42.69 41.73
CA ARG A 34 8.80 -43.56 42.92
C ARG A 34 7.78 -43.12 43.98
N ARG A 35 7.55 -41.82 44.14
CA ARG A 35 6.53 -41.27 45.08
C ARG A 35 5.08 -41.49 44.61
N ILE A 36 4.83 -41.49 43.30
CA ILE A 36 3.50 -41.79 42.75
C ILE A 36 3.15 -43.29 42.93
N ARG A 37 4.12 -44.20 42.79
CA ARG A 37 3.90 -45.64 42.97
C ARG A 37 3.65 -46.09 44.42
N GLN A 38 4.05 -45.30 45.43
CA GLN A 38 3.83 -45.63 46.84
C GLN A 38 2.45 -45.22 47.38
N ARG A 39 1.67 -44.38 46.66
CA ARG A 39 0.33 -43.95 47.11
C ARG A 39 -0.83 -44.80 46.59
N THR A 40 -0.60 -45.71 45.65
CA THR A 40 -1.63 -46.61 45.08
C THR A 40 -1.63 -48.02 45.67
N ALA A 41 -0.90 -48.28 46.77
CA ALA A 41 -0.76 -49.60 47.37
C ALA A 41 -1.36 -49.73 48.78
N ASN A 42 -2.52 -49.11 49.04
CA ASN A 42 -3.36 -49.44 50.19
C ASN A 42 -4.79 -49.78 49.73
N SER A 43 -4.87 -50.99 49.17
CA SER A 43 -5.86 -52.04 49.48
C SER A 43 -7.27 -52.05 48.84
N PRO A 44 -7.82 -53.27 48.62
CA PRO A 44 -8.58 -53.61 47.41
C PRO A 44 -9.91 -54.38 47.63
N GLY A 45 -10.64 -54.63 46.53
CA GLY A 45 -11.62 -55.74 46.37
C GLY A 45 -13.09 -55.30 46.41
N SER A 46 -14.01 -55.73 45.54
CA SER A 46 -14.02 -56.83 44.57
C SER A 46 -15.03 -56.57 43.43
N SER A 47 -14.95 -57.39 42.40
CA SER A 47 -15.54 -57.33 41.06
C SER A 47 -17.00 -57.79 40.93
N ALA A 48 -17.69 -57.19 39.92
CA ALA A 48 -18.83 -57.69 39.11
C ALA A 48 -20.14 -58.00 39.87
N THR A 49 -21.37 -57.64 39.44
CA THR A 49 -21.97 -57.64 38.10
C THR A 49 -23.39 -57.04 38.21
N THR A 50 -23.92 -56.55 37.08
CA THR A 50 -25.38 -56.46 36.73
C THR A 50 -26.12 -55.11 36.91
N PHE A 51 -26.35 -54.49 35.75
CA PHE A 51 -27.50 -53.70 35.32
C PHE A 51 -28.79 -53.85 36.16
N HIS A 52 -29.35 -52.75 36.63
CA HIS A 52 -30.52 -52.07 36.03
C HIS A 52 -31.02 -50.92 36.90
N HIS A 53 -31.67 -49.98 36.21
CA HIS A 53 -32.49 -48.89 36.73
C HIS A 53 -31.78 -47.76 37.47
N LEU A 54 -31.67 -46.62 36.78
CA LEU A 54 -32.47 -45.45 37.16
C LEU A 54 -32.53 -44.50 35.95
N GLN A 55 -33.72 -44.45 35.35
CA GLN A 55 -34.15 -43.34 34.52
C GLN A 55 -34.38 -42.11 35.41
N ASP A 56 -34.10 -40.96 34.81
CA ASP A 56 -34.54 -39.61 35.17
C ASP A 56 -33.92 -38.95 36.40
N VAL A 57 -32.88 -38.12 36.17
CA VAL A 57 -32.97 -36.64 36.16
C VAL A 57 -31.58 -36.07 35.80
N VAL A 58 -31.59 -34.89 35.16
CA VAL A 58 -30.46 -34.03 34.70
C VAL A 58 -30.07 -34.19 33.23
N ARG A 59 -30.84 -33.48 32.40
CA ARG A 59 -30.37 -32.89 31.14
C ARG A 59 -29.14 -32.01 31.42
N ARG A 60 -27.96 -32.38 30.91
CA ARG A 60 -26.88 -31.43 30.58
C ARG A 60 -27.02 -31.05 29.09
N PRO A 61 -26.74 -29.81 28.66
CA PRO A 61 -26.68 -29.49 27.24
C PRO A 61 -25.49 -30.23 26.62
N ALA A 62 -25.66 -30.63 25.36
CA ALA A 62 -24.63 -31.26 24.55
C ALA A 62 -23.37 -30.38 24.52
N ILE A 63 -22.21 -30.99 24.79
CA ILE A 63 -20.90 -30.36 24.56
C ILE A 63 -20.79 -30.18 23.04
N MET A 64 -20.92 -28.93 22.55
CA MET A 64 -20.61 -28.62 21.16
C MET A 64 -19.16 -28.96 20.86
N ASN A 65 -18.88 -29.40 19.63
CA ASN A 65 -17.54 -29.75 19.19
C ASN A 65 -16.65 -28.48 19.23
N PRO A 66 -15.45 -28.50 19.84
CA PRO A 66 -14.54 -27.35 19.91
C PRO A 66 -14.26 -26.68 18.55
N VAL A 67 -14.34 -27.44 17.45
CA VAL A 67 -14.17 -26.93 16.08
C VAL A 67 -15.37 -26.06 15.64
N GLU A 68 -16.60 -26.45 16.00
CA GLU A 68 -17.81 -25.69 15.65
C GLU A 68 -17.88 -24.37 16.44
N THR A 69 -17.55 -24.40 17.73
CA THR A 69 -17.49 -23.20 18.57
C THR A 69 -16.40 -22.23 18.11
N ALA A 70 -15.21 -22.73 17.75
CA ALA A 70 -14.12 -21.90 17.23
C ALA A 70 -14.46 -21.22 15.90
N THR A 71 -15.30 -21.85 15.07
CA THR A 71 -15.74 -21.29 13.78
C THR A 71 -16.76 -20.16 13.99
N SER A 72 -17.74 -20.36 14.87
CA SER A 72 -18.76 -19.33 15.19
C SER A 72 -18.17 -18.07 15.82
N LEU A 73 -17.17 -18.20 16.71
CA LEU A 73 -16.50 -17.06 17.34
C LEU A 73 -15.58 -16.31 16.37
N ALA A 74 -15.00 -17.00 15.38
CA ALA A 74 -14.22 -16.37 14.32
C ALA A 74 -15.10 -15.51 13.41
N ASP A 75 -16.31 -15.98 13.07
CA ASP A 75 -17.27 -15.24 12.24
C ASP A 75 -17.73 -13.91 12.87
N GLU A 76 -17.69 -13.78 14.19
CA GLU A 76 -18.02 -12.54 14.92
C GLU A 76 -16.83 -11.57 15.08
N ALA A 77 -15.60 -12.00 14.81
CA ALA A 77 -14.35 -11.27 15.04
C ALA A 77 -13.54 -11.01 13.75
N LYS A 78 -14.23 -10.72 12.64
CA LYS A 78 -13.62 -10.58 11.30
C LYS A 78 -12.49 -9.54 11.21
N ASP A 79 -12.59 -8.44 11.96
CA ASP A 79 -11.56 -7.39 12.01
C ASP A 79 -10.28 -7.89 12.69
N LEU A 80 -10.44 -8.68 13.76
CA LEU A 80 -9.34 -9.33 14.47
C LEU A 80 -8.73 -10.48 13.63
N GLU A 81 -9.57 -11.30 13.01
CA GLU A 81 -9.11 -12.37 12.11
C GLU A 81 -8.28 -11.81 10.96
N TRP A 82 -8.76 -10.72 10.35
CA TRP A 82 -8.04 -10.04 9.28
C TRP A 82 -6.66 -9.57 9.74
N ILE A 83 -6.56 -8.85 10.88
CA ILE A 83 -5.25 -8.33 11.29
C ILE A 83 -4.28 -9.45 11.68
N ILE A 84 -4.75 -10.54 12.27
CA ILE A 84 -3.91 -11.70 12.65
C ILE A 84 -3.27 -12.33 11.42
N ASP A 85 -4.08 -12.58 10.38
CA ASP A 85 -3.60 -13.10 9.11
C ASP A 85 -2.52 -12.17 8.54
N GLN A 86 -2.80 -10.88 8.47
CA GLN A 86 -1.86 -9.88 7.96
C GLN A 86 -0.56 -9.77 8.78
N LEU A 87 -0.56 -10.11 10.06
CA LEU A 87 0.62 -10.14 10.93
C LEU A 87 1.34 -11.50 10.92
N GLY A 88 0.91 -12.43 10.07
CA GLY A 88 1.48 -13.78 9.95
C GLY A 88 1.39 -14.58 11.25
N LEU A 89 0.39 -14.28 12.08
CA LEU A 89 0.09 -14.98 13.33
C LEU A 89 -0.73 -16.26 13.03
N LYS A 90 -0.77 -17.20 13.98
CA LYS A 90 -1.64 -18.37 13.89
C LYS A 90 -3.10 -17.93 13.76
N SER A 91 -3.89 -18.65 12.96
CA SER A 91 -5.32 -18.37 12.84
C SER A 91 -6.01 -18.46 14.21
N LEU A 92 -7.14 -17.76 14.37
CA LEU A 92 -7.92 -17.81 15.61
C LEU A 92 -8.29 -19.25 15.99
N SER A 93 -8.69 -20.06 15.01
CA SER A 93 -9.02 -21.47 15.21
C SER A 93 -7.80 -22.29 15.68
N GLU A 94 -6.63 -22.10 15.06
CA GLU A 94 -5.40 -22.78 15.49
C GLU A 94 -4.97 -22.36 16.91
N ALA A 95 -5.03 -21.06 17.20
CA ALA A 95 -4.69 -20.54 18.51
C ALA A 95 -5.62 -21.10 19.59
N LEU A 96 -6.94 -21.12 19.33
CA LEU A 96 -7.93 -21.71 20.23
C LEU A 96 -7.72 -23.22 20.41
N ILE A 97 -7.46 -23.97 19.34
CA ILE A 97 -7.17 -25.41 19.41
C ILE A 97 -5.92 -25.66 20.27
N ASP A 98 -4.86 -24.88 20.11
CA ASP A 98 -3.65 -24.99 20.93
C ASP A 98 -3.93 -24.66 22.40
N CYS A 99 -4.77 -23.66 22.68
CA CYS A 99 -5.23 -23.36 24.04
C CYS A 99 -6.00 -24.53 24.65
N PHE A 100 -6.98 -25.09 23.92
CA PHE A 100 -7.76 -26.26 24.38
C PHE A 100 -6.87 -27.49 24.61
N ARG A 101 -5.84 -27.71 23.78
CA ARG A 101 -4.90 -28.83 23.94
C ARG A 101 -4.01 -28.71 25.19
N ARG A 102 -3.76 -27.50 25.67
CA ARG A 102 -2.89 -27.24 26.83
C ARG A 102 -3.61 -27.39 28.18
N ASP A 103 -4.94 -27.52 28.19
CA ASP A 103 -5.79 -27.62 29.39
C ASP A 103 -5.56 -26.47 30.40
N GLU A 104 -5.15 -25.31 29.88
CA GLU A 104 -4.94 -24.07 30.63
C GLU A 104 -6.16 -23.15 30.43
N ALA A 105 -6.62 -22.50 31.51
CA ALA A 105 -7.59 -21.41 31.39
C ALA A 105 -6.95 -20.26 30.60
N SER A 106 -7.17 -20.25 29.28
CA SER A 106 -6.56 -19.28 28.39
C SER A 106 -7.31 -17.95 28.43
N PRO A 107 -6.65 -16.83 28.76
CA PRO A 107 -7.24 -15.48 28.65
C PRO A 107 -7.81 -15.23 27.26
N LEU A 108 -7.18 -15.77 26.21
CA LEU A 108 -7.64 -15.65 24.83
C LEU A 108 -9.01 -16.27 24.60
N ALA A 109 -9.28 -17.46 25.14
CA ALA A 109 -10.58 -18.12 24.97
C ALA A 109 -11.72 -17.31 25.62
N ALA A 110 -11.45 -16.71 26.80
CA ALA A 110 -12.38 -15.81 27.45
C ALA A 110 -12.57 -14.50 26.66
N LEU A 111 -11.50 -13.89 26.16
CA LEU A 111 -11.54 -12.68 25.33
C LEU A 111 -12.18 -12.88 23.96
N LEU A 112 -12.37 -14.11 23.50
CA LEU A 112 -13.05 -14.38 22.23
C LEU A 112 -14.47 -14.90 22.43
N SER A 113 -14.91 -15.15 23.67
CA SER A 113 -16.24 -15.68 23.97
C SER A 113 -17.33 -14.62 23.76
N ALA A 114 -18.38 -14.98 23.04
CA ALA A 114 -19.57 -14.15 22.87
C ALA A 114 -20.32 -13.88 24.19
N ASP A 115 -20.18 -14.79 25.17
CA ASP A 115 -20.80 -14.69 26.50
C ASP A 115 -19.93 -13.94 27.53
N ALA A 116 -18.74 -13.46 27.14
CA ALA A 116 -17.84 -12.79 28.08
C ALA A 116 -18.45 -11.48 28.59
N SER A 117 -18.39 -11.29 29.91
CA SER A 117 -18.82 -10.07 30.57
C SER A 117 -17.69 -9.03 30.66
N ALA A 118 -18.04 -7.75 30.73
CA ALA A 118 -17.07 -6.67 30.92
C ALA A 118 -16.24 -6.87 32.21
N SER A 119 -16.87 -7.30 33.31
CA SER A 119 -16.19 -7.63 34.56
C SER A 119 -15.16 -8.74 34.43
N GLU A 120 -15.41 -9.79 33.64
CA GLU A 120 -14.42 -10.86 33.41
C GLU A 120 -13.22 -10.33 32.62
N VAL A 121 -13.45 -9.54 31.58
CA VAL A 121 -12.38 -8.92 30.78
C VAL A 121 -11.55 -7.96 31.64
N VAL A 122 -12.17 -7.15 32.48
CA VAL A 122 -11.47 -6.27 33.43
C VAL A 122 -10.62 -7.08 34.41
N GLY A 123 -11.14 -8.18 34.95
CA GLY A 123 -10.38 -9.07 35.83
C GLY A 123 -9.14 -9.68 35.16
N LEU A 124 -9.27 -10.11 33.90
CA LEU A 124 -8.12 -10.61 33.11
C LEU A 124 -7.09 -9.50 32.84
N TRP A 125 -7.56 -8.27 32.61
CA TRP A 125 -6.68 -7.11 32.43
C TRP A 125 -5.89 -6.79 33.71
N GLU A 126 -6.52 -6.83 34.88
CA GLU A 126 -5.82 -6.66 36.16
C GLU A 126 -4.77 -7.76 36.40
N GLN A 127 -5.10 -9.01 36.06
CA GLN A 127 -4.15 -10.12 36.15
C GLN A 127 -2.94 -9.90 35.22
N HIS A 128 -3.16 -9.39 34.01
CA HIS A 128 -2.08 -9.05 33.07
C HIS A 128 -1.16 -7.97 33.64
N LEU A 129 -1.71 -6.88 34.17
CA LEU A 129 -0.92 -5.80 34.77
C LEU A 129 0.00 -6.29 35.90
N ASN A 130 -0.38 -7.38 36.58
CA ASN A 130 0.39 -7.99 37.66
C ASN A 130 1.40 -9.06 37.19
N SER A 131 1.14 -9.76 36.08
CA SER A 131 1.95 -10.91 35.62
C SER A 131 2.85 -10.61 34.41
N GLY A 132 2.52 -9.58 33.62
CA GLY A 132 3.38 -8.98 32.61
C GLY A 132 3.63 -9.79 31.34
N ARG A 133 2.88 -10.87 31.05
CA ARG A 133 3.12 -11.71 29.86
C ARG A 133 1.83 -12.09 29.14
N MET A 134 1.67 -11.55 27.94
CA MET A 134 0.63 -11.94 26.97
C MET A 134 1.18 -11.87 25.55
N SER A 135 0.62 -12.69 24.68
CA SER A 135 0.90 -12.69 23.25
C SER A 135 0.34 -11.45 22.56
N VAL A 136 0.83 -11.16 21.34
CA VAL A 136 0.28 -10.10 20.47
C VAL A 136 -1.22 -10.30 20.26
N LEU A 137 -1.64 -11.55 20.07
CA LEU A 137 -3.02 -11.93 19.82
C LEU A 137 -3.93 -11.55 21.01
N GLU A 138 -3.53 -11.88 22.23
CA GLU A 138 -4.27 -11.51 23.45
C GLU A 138 -4.33 -9.98 23.61
N MET A 139 -3.23 -9.27 23.33
CA MET A 139 -3.21 -7.80 23.40
C MET A 139 -4.16 -7.14 22.38
N LEU A 140 -4.21 -7.64 21.15
CA LEU A 140 -5.17 -7.17 20.13
C LEU A 140 -6.61 -7.47 20.55
N ALA A 141 -6.87 -8.63 21.15
CA ALA A 141 -8.19 -8.99 21.67
C ALA A 141 -8.63 -8.04 22.81
N PHE A 142 -7.74 -7.66 23.73
CA PHE A 142 -8.03 -6.66 24.76
C PHE A 142 -8.40 -5.30 24.17
N GLU A 143 -7.63 -4.79 23.22
CA GLU A 143 -7.96 -3.49 22.61
C GLU A 143 -9.29 -3.55 21.87
N ARG A 144 -9.60 -4.66 21.18
CA ARG A 144 -10.90 -4.88 20.55
C ARG A 144 -12.03 -4.76 21.56
N TRP A 145 -11.95 -5.46 22.69
CA TRP A 145 -12.95 -5.37 23.76
C TRP A 145 -13.14 -3.96 24.31
N PHE A 146 -12.03 -3.30 24.66
CA PHE A 146 -12.08 -1.93 25.17
C PHE A 146 -12.63 -0.95 24.13
N SER A 147 -12.48 -1.26 22.84
CA SER A 147 -12.94 -0.40 21.75
C SER A 147 -14.41 -0.64 21.39
N LEU A 148 -14.87 -1.89 21.39
CA LEU A 148 -16.25 -2.26 21.04
C LEU A 148 -17.23 -2.08 22.19
N HIS A 149 -16.78 -2.25 23.43
CA HIS A 149 -17.63 -2.17 24.63
C HIS A 149 -17.17 -1.07 25.62
N PRO A 150 -16.86 0.16 25.16
CA PRO A 150 -16.23 1.18 25.98
C PRO A 150 -17.12 1.61 27.17
N SER A 151 -18.45 1.66 26.97
CA SER A 151 -19.40 2.00 28.03
C SER A 151 -19.45 0.94 29.13
N ALA A 152 -19.53 -0.35 28.77
CA ALA A 152 -19.61 -1.44 29.73
C ALA A 152 -18.30 -1.60 30.51
N ILE A 153 -17.16 -1.59 29.81
CA ILE A 153 -15.84 -1.65 30.43
C ILE A 153 -15.64 -0.47 31.39
N ALA A 154 -16.00 0.76 30.98
CA ALA A 154 -15.85 1.93 31.85
C ALA A 154 -16.66 1.86 33.14
N MET A 155 -17.80 1.14 33.16
CA MET A 155 -18.63 0.95 34.35
C MET A 155 -18.07 -0.12 35.30
N ASP A 156 -17.43 -1.15 34.76
CA ASP A 156 -16.88 -2.27 35.54
C ASP A 156 -15.42 -2.04 36.01
N LEU A 157 -14.80 -0.93 35.60
CA LEU A 157 -13.45 -0.58 36.05
C LEU A 157 -13.41 -0.33 37.57
N PRO A 158 -12.35 -0.80 38.28
CA PRO A 158 -12.20 -0.58 39.71
C PRO A 158 -12.12 0.91 40.08
N GLY A 159 -12.54 1.22 41.31
CA GLY A 159 -12.43 2.57 41.87
C GLY A 159 -10.98 3.07 41.88
N GLY A 160 -10.66 4.02 40.98
CA GLY A 160 -9.32 4.56 40.79
C GLY A 160 -8.78 4.42 39.36
N MET A 161 -9.37 3.54 38.55
CA MET A 161 -9.06 3.46 37.12
C MET A 161 -9.94 4.40 36.29
N GLN A 162 -9.30 5.08 35.36
CA GLN A 162 -9.93 5.94 34.37
C GLN A 162 -9.92 5.24 33.03
N PHE A 163 -11.07 5.19 32.35
CA PHE A 163 -11.19 4.47 31.08
C PHE A 163 -10.17 4.93 30.04
N GLU A 164 -9.95 6.24 29.89
CA GLU A 164 -8.93 6.75 28.94
C GLU A 164 -7.50 6.29 29.28
N LYS A 165 -7.16 6.20 30.56
CA LYS A 165 -5.84 5.75 31.01
C LYS A 165 -5.69 4.25 30.81
N THR A 166 -6.75 3.48 31.06
CA THR A 166 -6.78 2.03 30.83
C THR A 166 -6.60 1.72 29.35
N LEU A 167 -7.38 2.35 28.46
CA LEU A 167 -7.24 2.18 27.01
C LEU A 167 -5.85 2.62 26.52
N HIS A 168 -5.32 3.72 27.07
CA HIS A 168 -3.97 4.19 26.76
C HIS A 168 -2.89 3.17 27.13
N VAL A 169 -2.96 2.58 28.33
CA VAL A 169 -2.01 1.53 28.76
C VAL A 169 -2.17 0.28 27.92
N CYS A 170 -3.39 -0.16 27.60
CA CYS A 170 -3.62 -1.26 26.66
C CYS A 170 -2.89 -1.03 25.32
N ARG A 171 -3.05 0.16 24.74
CA ARG A 171 -2.37 0.54 23.48
C ARG A 171 -0.84 0.63 23.60
N GLN A 172 -0.30 0.98 24.78
CA GLN A 172 1.14 0.90 25.05
C GLN A 172 1.64 -0.53 24.94
N HIS A 173 0.96 -1.47 25.59
CA HIS A 173 1.32 -2.88 25.57
C HIS A 173 1.17 -3.49 24.16
N VAL A 174 0.10 -3.15 23.43
CA VAL A 174 -0.09 -3.59 22.03
C VAL A 174 1.06 -3.10 21.15
N GLY A 175 1.41 -1.81 21.21
CA GLY A 175 2.50 -1.24 20.40
C GLY A 175 3.86 -1.88 20.70
N LEU A 176 4.15 -2.19 21.97
CA LEU A 176 5.36 -2.90 22.38
C LEU A 176 5.38 -4.35 21.91
N ALA A 177 4.29 -5.08 22.12
CA ALA A 177 4.17 -6.48 21.71
C ALA A 177 4.32 -6.64 20.19
N LEU A 178 3.72 -5.73 19.40
CA LEU A 178 3.91 -5.69 17.95
C LEU A 178 5.36 -5.38 17.56
N TYR A 179 5.99 -4.40 18.21
CA TYR A 179 7.39 -4.05 17.94
C TYR A 179 8.34 -5.24 18.21
N GLU A 180 8.08 -5.99 19.27
CA GLU A 180 8.85 -7.19 19.63
C GLU A 180 8.57 -8.35 18.66
N HIS A 181 7.30 -8.62 18.34
CA HIS A 181 6.91 -9.62 17.34
C HIS A 181 7.52 -9.35 15.98
N ALA A 182 7.59 -8.09 15.55
CA ALA A 182 8.30 -7.74 14.33
C ALA A 182 9.77 -8.19 14.38
N ARG A 183 10.45 -8.04 15.51
CA ARG A 183 11.85 -8.50 15.64
C ARG A 183 11.96 -10.03 15.58
N ASP A 184 10.95 -10.77 16.01
CA ASP A 184 10.90 -12.23 15.94
C ASP A 184 10.60 -12.73 14.51
N VAL A 185 9.59 -12.15 13.85
CA VAL A 185 9.29 -12.38 12.42
C VAL A 185 10.52 -12.07 11.57
N ASN A 186 11.20 -10.98 11.92
CA ASN A 186 12.43 -10.47 11.33
C ASN A 186 12.36 -10.28 9.79
N TRP A 187 13.50 -9.95 9.20
CA TRP A 187 13.63 -9.65 7.78
C TRP A 187 13.35 -10.83 6.83
N ARG A 188 13.22 -12.07 7.34
CA ARG A 188 12.93 -13.25 6.50
C ARG A 188 11.53 -13.23 5.89
N ARG A 189 10.58 -12.51 6.50
CA ARG A 189 9.25 -12.22 5.96
C ARG A 189 9.04 -10.71 5.86
N PRO A 190 9.64 -10.03 4.86
CA PRO A 190 9.74 -8.56 4.81
C PRO A 190 8.40 -7.83 4.92
N PHE A 191 7.34 -8.32 4.27
CA PHE A 191 6.03 -7.65 4.32
C PHE A 191 5.34 -7.80 5.66
N VAL A 192 5.38 -8.99 6.27
CA VAL A 192 4.87 -9.19 7.63
C VAL A 192 5.66 -8.34 8.61
N PHE A 193 7.00 -8.31 8.47
CA PHE A 193 7.89 -7.48 9.29
C PHE A 193 7.54 -6.00 9.22
N THR A 194 7.49 -5.43 8.01
CA THR A 194 7.21 -4.01 7.78
C THR A 194 5.79 -3.63 8.14
N ARG A 195 4.79 -4.47 7.82
CA ARG A 195 3.39 -4.27 8.22
C ARG A 195 3.22 -4.27 9.74
N THR A 196 3.88 -5.21 10.43
CA THR A 196 3.87 -5.28 11.90
C THR A 196 4.53 -4.04 12.50
N LEU A 197 5.69 -3.60 11.97
CA LEU A 197 6.34 -2.37 12.42
C LEU A 197 5.48 -1.13 12.13
N ALA A 198 4.81 -1.07 10.98
CA ALA A 198 3.95 0.04 10.62
C ALA A 198 2.76 0.14 11.59
N LEU A 199 2.15 -0.99 11.93
CA LEU A 199 1.10 -1.03 12.95
C LEU A 199 1.66 -0.64 14.32
N ALA A 200 2.78 -1.22 14.76
CA ALA A 200 3.44 -0.85 16.02
C ALA A 200 3.71 0.66 16.10
N ARG A 201 4.19 1.25 15.00
CA ARG A 201 4.44 2.69 14.88
C ARG A 201 3.16 3.50 15.09
N GLU A 202 2.03 3.10 14.50
CA GLU A 202 0.74 3.81 14.69
C GLU A 202 0.29 3.80 16.16
N TYR A 203 0.48 2.70 16.89
CA TYR A 203 0.22 2.66 18.34
C TYR A 203 1.16 3.58 19.10
N LEU A 204 2.47 3.44 18.88
CA LEU A 204 3.49 4.19 19.62
C LEU A 204 3.38 5.70 19.37
N GLN A 205 3.09 6.14 18.14
CA GLN A 205 2.85 7.54 17.80
C GLN A 205 1.66 8.12 18.57
N ARG A 206 0.54 7.39 18.63
CA ARG A 206 -0.65 7.81 19.38
C ARG A 206 -0.37 7.87 20.88
N VAL A 207 0.37 6.91 21.42
CA VAL A 207 0.79 6.91 22.82
C VAL A 207 1.68 8.13 23.14
N VAL A 208 2.64 8.43 22.27
CA VAL A 208 3.55 9.59 22.42
C VAL A 208 2.78 10.90 22.38
N ALA A 209 1.78 11.01 21.50
CA ALA A 209 0.95 12.20 21.37
C ALA A 209 0.19 12.54 22.66
N GLU A 210 -0.15 11.54 23.48
CA GLU A 210 -0.83 11.72 24.76
C GLU A 210 0.15 11.97 25.92
N ALA A 211 0.90 13.09 25.82
CA ALA A 211 1.95 13.48 26.78
C ALA A 211 1.48 13.57 28.25
N HIS A 212 0.19 13.81 28.47
CA HIS A 212 -0.39 13.91 29.81
C HIS A 212 -0.67 12.54 30.46
N LEU A 213 -0.66 11.46 29.68
CA LEU A 213 -0.87 10.08 30.15
C LEU A 213 0.41 9.25 30.13
N THR A 214 1.50 9.77 29.56
CA THR A 214 2.79 9.08 29.44
C THR A 214 3.88 9.90 30.12
N ASN A 215 4.60 9.32 31.07
CA ASN A 215 5.74 10.00 31.69
C ASN A 215 6.85 10.27 30.64
N GLU A 216 7.66 11.28 30.88
CA GLU A 216 8.66 11.77 29.93
C GLU A 216 9.66 10.70 29.48
N ARG A 217 10.17 9.88 30.42
CA ARG A 217 11.11 8.79 30.12
C ARG A 217 10.51 7.77 29.15
N THR A 218 9.30 7.27 29.46
CA THR A 218 8.59 6.31 28.61
C THR A 218 8.25 6.93 27.24
N ARG A 219 7.86 8.21 27.23
CA ARG A 219 7.58 8.93 25.98
C ARG A 219 8.83 9.03 25.10
N ASN A 220 9.98 9.38 25.65
CA ASN A 220 11.24 9.47 24.92
C ASN A 220 11.67 8.10 24.38
N GLN A 221 11.47 7.02 25.15
CA GLN A 221 11.74 5.66 24.67
C GLN A 221 10.85 5.28 23.47
N PHE A 222 9.55 5.62 23.51
CA PHE A 222 8.62 5.33 22.42
C PHE A 222 8.84 6.22 21.19
N LEU A 223 9.31 7.46 21.36
CA LEU A 223 9.78 8.31 20.27
C LEU A 223 10.93 7.64 19.51
N GLY A 224 11.95 7.16 20.25
CA GLY A 224 13.07 6.42 19.66
C GLY A 224 12.59 5.18 18.89
N LYS A 225 11.77 4.33 19.50
CA LYS A 225 11.21 3.13 18.84
C LYS A 225 10.40 3.45 17.58
N THR A 226 9.60 4.52 17.60
CA THR A 226 8.81 4.99 16.45
C THR A 226 9.70 5.36 15.27
N ALA A 227 10.80 6.06 15.55
CA ALA A 227 11.74 6.48 14.54
C ALA A 227 12.57 5.30 14.00
N VAL A 228 13.05 4.41 14.89
CA VAL A 228 13.74 3.17 14.52
C VAL A 228 12.84 2.29 13.64
N ALA A 229 11.55 2.13 13.99
CA ALA A 229 10.60 1.39 13.16
C ALA A 229 10.52 1.96 11.73
N THR A 230 10.53 3.29 11.58
CA THR A 230 10.52 3.94 10.26
C THR A 230 11.77 3.66 9.46
N VAL A 231 12.96 3.75 10.08
CA VAL A 231 14.23 3.41 9.43
C VAL A 231 14.26 1.94 9.03
N LEU A 232 13.81 1.03 9.89
CA LEU A 232 13.73 -0.40 9.60
C LEU A 232 12.74 -0.72 8.46
N ILE A 233 11.58 -0.05 8.41
CA ILE A 233 10.64 -0.16 7.29
C ILE A 233 11.31 0.30 5.99
N SER A 234 12.09 1.38 6.02
CA SER A 234 12.77 1.93 4.84
C SER A 234 13.80 1.00 4.20
N ARG A 235 14.22 -0.07 4.89
CA ARG A 235 15.07 -1.12 4.32
C ARG A 235 14.35 -1.91 3.23
N PHE A 236 13.03 -2.05 3.34
CA PHE A 236 12.22 -2.90 2.46
C PHE A 236 11.16 -2.11 1.68
N GLU A 237 10.74 -0.95 2.19
CA GLU A 237 9.73 -0.11 1.54
C GLU A 237 10.26 1.27 1.22
N ASP A 238 9.81 1.83 0.09
CA ASP A 238 10.03 3.24 -0.20
C ASP A 238 9.24 4.10 0.79
N CYS A 239 9.97 4.94 1.51
CA CYS A 239 9.39 5.87 2.47
C CYS A 239 9.28 7.27 1.83
N GLN A 240 8.21 7.98 2.16
CA GLN A 240 8.08 9.39 1.79
C GLN A 240 9.19 10.21 2.44
N GLU A 241 9.69 11.22 1.72
CA GLU A 241 10.77 12.09 2.18
C GLU A 241 10.47 12.71 3.56
N GLU A 242 9.26 13.27 3.72
CA GLU A 242 8.77 13.88 4.95
C GLU A 242 8.86 12.91 6.15
N THR A 243 8.47 11.65 5.94
CA THR A 243 8.44 10.61 6.99
C THR A 243 9.84 10.22 7.44
N LEU A 244 10.81 10.15 6.51
CA LEU A 244 12.21 9.90 6.87
C LEU A 244 12.83 11.10 7.58
N ARG A 245 12.54 12.33 7.14
CA ARG A 245 12.99 13.55 7.84
C ARG A 245 12.46 13.61 9.26
N GLU A 246 11.17 13.32 9.47
CA GLU A 246 10.58 13.25 10.80
C GLU A 246 11.29 12.20 11.68
N ALA A 247 11.53 10.99 11.17
CA ALA A 247 12.22 9.95 11.92
C ALA A 247 13.65 10.35 12.34
N ILE A 248 14.41 11.00 11.45
CA ILE A 248 15.74 11.52 11.74
C ILE A 248 15.70 12.54 12.89
N GLU A 249 14.76 13.49 12.85
CA GLU A 249 14.61 14.47 13.92
C GLU A 249 14.18 13.83 15.24
N LEU A 250 13.28 12.85 15.21
CA LEU A 250 12.89 12.10 16.42
C LEU A 250 14.06 11.32 17.03
N LEU A 251 14.98 10.77 16.21
CA LEU A 251 16.19 10.11 16.71
C LEU A 251 17.14 11.12 17.38
N LYS A 252 17.32 12.31 16.79
CA LYS A 252 18.12 13.39 17.41
C LYS A 252 17.54 13.80 18.77
N ILE A 253 16.22 14.00 18.84
CA ILE A 253 15.51 14.32 20.09
C ILE A 253 15.67 13.19 21.12
N SER A 254 15.53 11.93 20.68
CA SER A 254 15.72 10.77 21.56
C SER A 254 17.11 10.76 22.20
N ILE A 255 18.16 11.02 21.41
CA ILE A 255 19.55 11.09 21.89
C ILE A 255 19.73 12.25 22.87
N SER A 256 19.27 13.46 22.51
CA SER A 256 19.43 14.65 23.37
C SER A 256 18.63 14.55 24.68
N SER A 257 17.61 13.71 24.73
CA SER A 257 16.74 13.52 25.90
C SER A 257 17.21 12.41 26.85
N GLY A 258 18.45 11.93 26.69
CA GLY A 258 19.09 10.99 27.62
C GLY A 258 18.80 9.50 27.37
N ASN A 259 18.21 9.13 26.24
CA ASN A 259 18.21 7.72 25.83
C ASN A 259 19.62 7.30 25.41
N PRO A 260 20.03 6.03 25.62
CA PRO A 260 21.36 5.55 25.25
C PRO A 260 21.68 5.84 23.77
N PRO A 261 22.68 6.69 23.46
CA PRO A 261 22.99 7.02 22.08
C PRO A 261 23.43 5.79 21.27
N GLN A 262 23.95 4.75 21.93
CA GLN A 262 24.33 3.48 21.29
C GLN A 262 23.17 2.77 20.60
N ASP A 263 21.92 3.01 21.02
CA ASP A 263 20.74 2.34 20.48
C ASP A 263 20.03 3.17 19.40
N ALA A 264 20.33 4.47 19.27
CA ALA A 264 19.66 5.39 18.34
C ALA A 264 20.58 5.88 17.20
N THR A 265 21.85 6.17 17.50
CA THR A 265 22.79 6.75 16.52
C THR A 265 23.00 5.89 15.27
N PRO A 266 23.13 4.55 15.34
CA PRO A 266 23.24 3.73 14.13
C PRO A 266 22.04 3.90 13.18
N TYR A 267 20.82 3.94 13.73
CA TYR A 267 19.61 4.16 12.94
C TYR A 267 19.49 5.61 12.43
N LEU A 268 20.02 6.59 13.15
CA LEU A 268 20.10 7.98 12.68
C LEU A 268 20.96 8.07 11.42
N LEU A 269 22.17 7.50 11.47
CA LEU A 269 23.08 7.47 10.33
C LEU A 269 22.46 6.71 9.15
N GLU A 270 21.83 5.56 9.41
CA GLU A 270 21.15 4.78 8.37
C GLU A 270 19.98 5.55 7.74
N GLY A 271 19.14 6.21 8.56
CA GLY A 271 18.05 7.05 8.08
C GLY A 271 18.54 8.19 7.18
N VAL A 272 19.67 8.82 7.52
CA VAL A 272 20.32 9.85 6.71
C VAL A 272 20.84 9.28 5.38
N ILE A 273 21.47 8.10 5.38
CA ILE A 273 21.88 7.42 4.15
C ILE A 273 20.66 7.18 3.25
N ARG A 274 19.54 6.69 3.80
CA ARG A 274 18.32 6.43 3.03
C ARG A 274 17.68 7.70 2.49
N LEU A 275 17.65 8.78 3.28
CA LEU A 275 17.14 10.08 2.84
C LEU A 275 18.02 10.68 1.73
N TYR A 276 19.34 10.50 1.81
CA TYR A 276 20.25 10.88 0.74
C TYR A 276 20.01 10.04 -0.52
N ASP A 277 19.83 8.71 -0.40
CA ASP A 277 19.54 7.86 -1.56
C ASP A 277 18.26 8.38 -2.27
N LEU A 278 17.23 8.78 -1.53
CA LEU A 278 15.99 9.36 -2.08
C LEU A 278 16.19 10.75 -2.72
N THR A 279 16.85 11.68 -2.02
CA THR A 279 16.88 13.11 -2.40
C THR A 279 18.10 13.52 -3.22
N GLY A 280 19.23 12.83 -3.05
CA GLY A 280 20.53 13.21 -3.58
C GLY A 280 21.16 14.43 -2.88
N ASP A 281 20.60 14.92 -1.77
CA ASP A 281 21.11 16.08 -1.05
C ASP A 281 22.34 15.73 -0.20
N VAL A 282 23.51 16.17 -0.67
CA VAL A 282 24.81 15.90 -0.04
C VAL A 282 24.94 16.55 1.34
N ASN A 283 24.21 17.64 1.63
CA ASN A 283 24.31 18.32 2.92
C ASN A 283 23.88 17.41 4.07
N LEU A 284 22.92 16.51 3.81
CA LEU A 284 22.48 15.51 4.79
C LEU A 284 23.64 14.64 5.30
N LEU A 285 24.53 14.21 4.39
CA LEU A 285 25.71 13.42 4.72
C LEU A 285 26.75 14.26 5.47
N LEU A 286 26.91 15.53 5.07
CA LEU A 286 27.86 16.46 5.70
C LEU A 286 27.47 16.81 7.14
N ASP A 287 26.17 16.92 7.44
CA ASP A 287 25.66 17.26 8.77
C ASP A 287 25.96 16.18 9.82
N VAL A 288 26.09 14.92 9.41
CA VAL A 288 26.30 13.78 10.33
C VAL A 288 27.71 13.20 10.29
N LYS A 289 28.60 13.70 9.42
CA LYS A 289 29.95 13.13 9.28
C LYS A 289 30.81 13.25 10.56
N ASP A 290 30.44 14.18 11.45
CA ASP A 290 31.15 14.45 12.71
C ASP A 290 30.37 13.96 13.95
N THR A 291 29.34 13.11 13.78
CA THR A 291 28.45 12.64 14.86
C THR A 291 29.19 11.98 16.04
N SER A 292 30.38 11.43 15.83
CA SER A 292 31.21 10.82 16.88
C SER A 292 31.93 11.84 17.77
N GLN A 293 32.03 13.11 17.37
CA GLN A 293 32.79 14.14 18.10
C GLN A 293 31.96 14.90 19.14
N VAL A 294 30.65 14.67 19.21
CA VAL A 294 29.71 15.53 19.95
C VAL A 294 29.51 15.09 21.41
N ASP A 295 29.72 13.81 21.75
CA ASP A 295 29.53 13.29 23.11
C ASP A 295 30.68 12.36 23.54
N PRO A 296 31.54 12.77 24.50
CA PRO A 296 32.63 11.93 25.02
C PRO A 296 32.16 10.64 25.72
N ALA A 297 30.90 10.55 26.14
CA ALA A 297 30.34 9.34 26.77
C ALA A 297 29.81 8.33 25.74
N TYR A 298 29.73 8.72 24.46
CA TYR A 298 29.30 7.83 23.40
C TYR A 298 30.41 6.84 23.02
N GLN A 299 30.12 5.55 23.16
CA GLN A 299 30.97 4.46 22.65
C GLN A 299 30.33 3.89 21.38
N PRO A 300 30.89 4.17 20.19
CA PRO A 300 30.39 3.63 18.94
C PRO A 300 30.44 2.09 18.92
N ARG A 301 29.41 1.47 18.36
CA ARG A 301 29.38 0.03 18.06
C ARG A 301 29.73 -0.20 16.58
N VAL A 302 30.00 -1.45 16.20
CA VAL A 302 30.32 -1.86 14.81
C VAL A 302 29.38 -1.22 13.78
N ALA A 303 28.06 -1.27 14.00
CA ALA A 303 27.07 -0.68 13.09
C ALA A 303 27.25 0.83 12.84
N HIS A 304 27.74 1.59 13.84
CA HIS A 304 28.08 3.01 13.66
C HIS A 304 29.21 3.15 12.64
N PHE A 305 30.32 2.45 12.87
CA PHE A 305 31.49 2.52 12.01
C PHE A 305 31.17 2.10 10.57
N LEU A 306 30.40 1.04 10.38
CA LEU A 306 29.95 0.61 9.04
C LEU A 306 29.09 1.68 8.35
N ASN A 307 28.14 2.30 9.06
CA ASN A 307 27.32 3.38 8.49
C ASN A 307 28.16 4.63 8.18
N MET A 308 29.15 4.95 9.01
CA MET A 308 30.08 6.06 8.76
C MET A 308 30.97 5.80 7.55
N ALA A 309 31.51 4.60 7.40
CA ALA A 309 32.26 4.20 6.21
C ALA A 309 31.40 4.37 4.95
N GLU A 310 30.15 3.92 5.00
CA GLU A 310 29.19 4.04 3.90
C GLU A 310 28.87 5.51 3.55
N ILE A 311 28.74 6.39 4.55
CA ILE A 311 28.59 7.86 4.35
C ILE A 311 29.82 8.44 3.64
N TRP A 312 31.02 8.09 4.10
CA TRP A 312 32.27 8.60 3.51
C TRP A 312 32.48 8.12 2.07
N LEU A 313 32.10 6.87 1.74
CA LEU A 313 32.13 6.36 0.36
C LEU A 313 31.17 7.12 -0.55
N ARG A 314 29.96 7.43 -0.09
CA ARG A 314 28.98 8.26 -0.84
C ARG A 314 29.47 9.71 -1.02
N LEU A 315 30.14 10.27 -0.01
CA LEU A 315 30.79 11.58 -0.13
C LEU A 315 31.94 11.55 -1.16
N ALA A 316 32.75 10.49 -1.17
CA ALA A 316 33.82 10.30 -2.15
C ALA A 316 33.25 10.21 -3.58
N GLU A 317 32.18 9.45 -3.80
CA GLU A 317 31.50 9.33 -5.09
C GLU A 317 31.01 10.69 -5.63
N ARG A 318 30.54 11.59 -4.76
CA ARG A 318 30.03 12.92 -5.13
C ARG A 318 31.09 14.01 -5.21
N ALA A 319 32.26 13.79 -4.64
CA ALA A 319 33.32 14.78 -4.61
C ALA A 319 33.89 15.04 -6.02
N ARG A 320 34.17 16.30 -6.33
CA ARG A 320 34.73 16.71 -7.64
C ARG A 320 36.24 16.90 -7.63
N SER A 321 36.83 17.13 -6.46
CA SER A 321 38.25 17.36 -6.28
C SER A 321 38.95 16.07 -5.84
N HIS A 322 40.03 15.71 -6.53
CA HIS A 322 40.83 14.53 -6.20
C HIS A 322 41.31 14.53 -4.75
N GLY A 323 41.72 15.68 -4.21
CA GLY A 323 42.13 15.79 -2.80
C GLY A 323 40.98 15.51 -1.83
N VAL A 324 39.76 15.95 -2.15
CA VAL A 324 38.58 15.67 -1.31
C VAL A 324 38.19 14.19 -1.39
N ILE A 325 38.28 13.59 -2.58
CA ILE A 325 38.04 12.16 -2.77
C ILE A 325 38.99 11.34 -1.89
N GLN A 326 40.30 11.62 -1.92
CA GLN A 326 41.29 10.90 -1.11
C GLN A 326 40.99 11.03 0.39
N VAL A 327 40.69 12.23 0.88
CA VAL A 327 40.31 12.44 2.28
C VAL A 327 39.07 11.63 2.66
N CYS A 328 38.04 11.60 1.80
CA CYS A 328 36.85 10.79 2.06
C CYS A 328 37.17 9.29 2.09
N LEU A 329 37.98 8.78 1.17
CA LEU A 329 38.38 7.37 1.12
C LEU A 329 39.24 6.98 2.33
N GLU A 330 40.18 7.82 2.77
CA GLU A 330 40.96 7.62 4.00
C GLU A 330 40.05 7.55 5.24
N ARG A 331 39.02 8.41 5.31
CA ARG A 331 38.04 8.39 6.41
C ARG A 331 37.16 7.15 6.36
N ALA A 332 36.76 6.69 5.18
CA ALA A 332 36.03 5.44 5.02
C ALA A 332 36.86 4.24 5.51
N ASP A 333 38.13 4.17 5.11
CA ASP A 333 39.07 3.13 5.51
C ASP A 333 39.25 3.06 7.03
N LEU A 334 39.52 4.20 7.67
CA LEU A 334 39.65 4.29 9.12
C LEU A 334 38.41 3.74 9.86
N ASN A 335 37.21 4.03 9.34
CA ASN A 335 35.98 3.48 9.94
C ASN A 335 35.84 1.98 9.72
N LEU A 336 36.25 1.45 8.56
CA LEU A 336 36.26 0.00 8.32
C LEU A 336 37.29 -0.72 9.19
N GLU A 337 38.46 -0.14 9.44
CA GLU A 337 39.46 -0.65 10.38
C GLU A 337 38.89 -0.71 11.80
N GLN A 338 38.28 0.38 12.29
CA GLN A 338 37.64 0.44 13.61
C GLN A 338 36.49 -0.58 13.77
N ALA A 339 35.71 -0.81 12.71
CA ALA A 339 34.69 -1.85 12.69
C ALA A 339 35.31 -3.25 12.85
N GLY A 340 36.46 -3.51 12.21
CA GLY A 340 37.21 -4.77 12.31
C GLY A 340 37.87 -5.00 13.67
N GLU A 341 38.50 -3.96 14.23
CA GLU A 341 39.12 -3.99 15.57
C GLU A 341 38.10 -4.24 16.68
N SER A 342 36.87 -3.75 16.50
CA SER A 342 35.75 -4.02 17.40
C SER A 342 35.29 -5.49 17.38
N HIS A 343 35.91 -6.34 16.53
CA HIS A 343 35.62 -7.76 16.33
C HIS A 343 34.12 -8.03 16.12
N PRO A 344 33.61 -7.83 14.89
CA PRO A 344 32.19 -8.06 14.60
C PRO A 344 31.81 -9.51 14.94
N THR A 345 31.02 -9.67 16.00
CA THR A 345 30.55 -10.99 16.45
C THR A 345 29.41 -11.49 15.57
N GLU A 346 28.68 -10.59 14.92
CA GLU A 346 27.60 -10.92 14.01
C GLU A 346 28.12 -11.10 12.58
N SER A 347 27.83 -12.27 11.99
CA SER A 347 28.16 -12.60 10.59
C SER A 347 27.63 -11.56 9.59
N THR A 348 26.50 -10.93 9.89
CA THR A 348 25.90 -9.85 9.07
C THR A 348 26.84 -8.65 8.94
N ASP A 349 27.43 -8.20 10.05
CA ASP A 349 28.33 -7.04 10.05
C ASP A 349 29.63 -7.34 9.31
N ARG A 350 30.14 -8.58 9.42
CA ARG A 350 31.32 -9.03 8.66
C ARG A 350 31.08 -9.01 7.16
N VAL A 351 29.91 -9.46 6.71
CA VAL A 351 29.52 -9.41 5.29
C VAL A 351 29.38 -7.96 4.82
N ARG A 352 28.75 -7.08 5.61
CA ARG A 352 28.65 -5.65 5.29
C ARG A 352 30.03 -5.01 5.18
N GLN A 353 30.93 -5.29 6.11
CA GLN A 353 32.31 -4.80 6.09
C GLN A 353 33.03 -5.21 4.80
N ALA A 354 32.98 -6.49 4.44
CA ALA A 354 33.59 -6.99 3.21
C ALA A 354 33.07 -6.27 1.96
N ILE A 355 31.75 -6.10 1.84
CA ILE A 355 31.14 -5.36 0.72
C ILE A 355 31.69 -3.92 0.66
N LEU A 356 31.66 -3.19 1.78
CA LEU A 356 32.11 -1.80 1.83
C LEU A 356 33.61 -1.66 1.54
N SER A 357 34.44 -2.60 2.02
CA SER A 357 35.87 -2.66 1.72
C SER A 357 36.12 -2.85 0.22
N THR A 358 35.37 -3.73 -0.46
CA THR A 358 35.49 -3.89 -1.91
C THR A 358 35.14 -2.60 -2.66
N PHE A 359 34.12 -1.87 -2.23
CA PHE A 359 33.77 -0.56 -2.82
C PHE A 359 34.86 0.49 -2.56
N LEU A 360 35.45 0.52 -1.37
CA LEU A 360 36.57 1.39 -1.05
C LEU A 360 37.76 1.14 -1.98
N GLU A 361 38.17 -0.13 -2.16
CA GLU A 361 39.27 -0.50 -3.04
C GLU A 361 39.00 -0.15 -4.50
N ALA A 362 37.78 -0.42 -4.98
CA ALA A 362 37.37 -0.06 -6.34
C ALA A 362 37.44 1.46 -6.58
N LEU A 363 37.04 2.28 -5.60
CA LEU A 363 37.13 3.74 -5.70
C LEU A 363 38.56 4.29 -5.58
N ARG A 364 39.47 3.54 -4.93
CA ARG A 364 40.91 3.89 -4.85
C ARG A 364 41.64 3.67 -6.17
N ASP A 365 41.26 2.65 -6.93
CA ASP A 365 41.87 2.36 -8.23
C ASP A 365 41.66 3.54 -9.20
N SER A 366 42.77 4.15 -9.63
CA SER A 366 42.80 5.41 -10.39
C SER A 366 42.07 5.39 -11.73
N GLY A 367 41.73 4.19 -12.26
CA GLY A 367 40.91 4.00 -13.46
C GLY A 367 39.40 4.21 -13.26
N TRP A 368 38.93 4.31 -12.02
CA TRP A 368 37.50 4.38 -11.66
C TRP A 368 37.05 5.79 -11.29
N GLN A 369 37.99 6.72 -11.21
CA GLN A 369 37.72 8.12 -10.92
C GLN A 369 36.93 8.71 -12.10
N ARG A 370 35.60 8.78 -11.94
CA ARG A 370 34.57 9.42 -12.81
C ARG A 370 33.77 8.50 -13.75
N HIS A 371 33.49 7.25 -13.40
CA HIS A 371 32.54 6.46 -14.18
C HIS A 371 31.19 6.29 -13.45
N PRO A 372 30.03 6.69 -14.04
CA PRO A 372 28.71 6.49 -13.45
C PRO A 372 28.28 5.01 -13.33
N SER A 373 29.15 4.08 -13.72
CA SER A 373 28.90 2.65 -13.81
C SER A 373 28.95 1.88 -12.48
N VAL A 374 29.56 2.45 -11.44
CA VAL A 374 29.88 1.72 -10.18
C VAL A 374 29.44 2.58 -9.01
N THR A 375 28.14 2.87 -9.00
CA THR A 375 27.49 3.68 -7.98
C THR A 375 27.37 2.89 -6.67
N ILE A 376 27.57 3.55 -5.54
CA ILE A 376 27.21 3.03 -4.21
C ILE A 376 25.85 3.58 -3.75
N ARG A 377 25.34 4.65 -4.37
CA ARG A 377 23.97 5.14 -4.15
C ARG A 377 22.97 4.01 -4.43
N TYR A 378 21.95 3.91 -3.57
CA TYR A 378 20.91 2.86 -3.56
C TYR A 378 21.34 1.50 -3.02
N LEU A 379 22.63 1.25 -2.77
CA LEU A 379 23.08 -0.02 -2.19
C LEU A 379 22.44 -0.21 -0.80
N ARG A 380 21.75 -1.34 -0.62
CA ARG A 380 21.16 -1.79 0.66
C ARG A 380 21.97 -2.96 1.20
N THR A 381 22.93 -2.69 2.08
CA THR A 381 23.80 -3.75 2.62
C THR A 381 23.12 -4.55 3.75
N PRO A 382 23.39 -5.87 3.89
CA PRO A 382 24.05 -6.74 2.90
C PRO A 382 23.07 -7.35 1.89
N PHE A 383 21.75 -7.28 2.13
CA PHE A 383 20.75 -8.08 1.41
C PHE A 383 20.42 -7.61 0.00
N GLY A 384 20.46 -6.30 -0.26
CA GLY A 384 20.15 -5.73 -1.57
C GLY A 384 21.32 -5.71 -2.55
N LEU A 385 22.42 -6.43 -2.26
CA LEU A 385 23.60 -6.45 -3.12
C LEU A 385 23.28 -7.03 -4.51
N ALA A 386 22.51 -8.12 -4.58
CA ALA A 386 22.16 -8.77 -5.84
C ALA A 386 21.20 -7.91 -6.69
N GLU A 387 20.29 -7.17 -6.06
CA GLU A 387 19.41 -6.20 -6.72
C GLU A 387 20.22 -5.01 -7.24
N HIS A 388 21.06 -4.42 -6.40
CA HIS A 388 21.97 -3.35 -6.78
C HIS A 388 22.88 -3.76 -7.95
N ALA A 389 23.40 -5.00 -7.93
CA ALA A 389 24.19 -5.53 -9.02
C ALA A 389 23.39 -5.60 -10.33
N ARG A 390 22.14 -6.10 -10.32
CA ARG A 390 21.29 -6.15 -11.52
C ARG A 390 20.94 -4.76 -12.05
N ASP A 391 20.53 -3.86 -11.16
CA ASP A 391 19.95 -2.58 -11.54
C ASP A 391 21.01 -1.52 -11.89
N HIS A 392 22.26 -1.71 -11.43
CA HIS A 392 23.30 -0.69 -11.57
C HIS A 392 24.66 -1.19 -12.09
N LEU A 393 25.05 -2.45 -11.83
CA LEU A 393 26.39 -2.95 -12.18
C LEU A 393 26.42 -3.87 -13.41
N LEU A 394 25.41 -4.73 -13.59
CA LEU A 394 25.33 -5.76 -14.64
C LEU A 394 24.52 -5.29 -15.86
N LEU A 395 24.62 -4.00 -16.18
CA LEU A 395 23.98 -3.39 -17.35
C LEU A 395 24.80 -3.66 -18.62
N GLU A 396 24.13 -3.73 -19.78
CA GLU A 396 24.81 -3.91 -21.06
C GLU A 396 25.80 -2.78 -21.33
N GLY A 397 27.03 -3.13 -21.72
CA GLY A 397 28.13 -2.18 -21.94
C GLY A 397 28.80 -1.64 -20.66
N ASN A 398 28.47 -2.18 -19.48
CA ASN A 398 29.07 -1.79 -18.21
C ASN A 398 30.19 -2.74 -17.73
N ASP A 399 31.34 -2.74 -18.42
CA ASP A 399 32.48 -3.61 -18.08
C ASP A 399 33.05 -3.35 -16.67
N ALA A 400 33.04 -2.09 -16.22
CA ALA A 400 33.49 -1.72 -14.88
C ALA A 400 32.56 -2.31 -13.81
N GLY A 401 31.23 -2.23 -13.99
CA GLY A 401 30.27 -2.84 -13.08
C GLY A 401 30.42 -4.35 -13.00
N LEU A 402 30.66 -5.03 -14.14
CA LEU A 402 30.93 -6.46 -14.18
C LEU A 402 32.21 -6.83 -13.40
N HIS A 403 33.29 -6.07 -13.59
CA HIS A 403 34.54 -6.29 -12.85
C HIS A 403 34.38 -6.05 -11.34
N MET A 404 33.55 -5.09 -10.94
CA MET A 404 33.20 -4.86 -9.53
C MET A 404 32.49 -6.07 -8.93
N VAL A 405 31.53 -6.65 -9.64
CA VAL A 405 30.82 -7.87 -9.22
C VAL A 405 31.78 -9.04 -9.02
N ASP A 406 32.79 -9.17 -9.88
CA ASP A 406 33.81 -10.22 -9.76
C ASP A 406 34.66 -10.10 -8.50
N ARG A 407 35.08 -8.87 -8.17
CA ARG A 407 35.78 -8.60 -6.91
C ARG A 407 34.92 -8.92 -5.71
N LEU A 408 33.65 -8.53 -5.73
CA LEU A 408 32.69 -8.85 -4.66
C LEU A 408 32.51 -10.36 -4.48
N ILE A 409 32.40 -11.13 -5.57
CA ILE A 409 32.29 -12.60 -5.52
C ILE A 409 33.55 -13.22 -4.90
N ALA A 410 34.74 -12.77 -5.31
CA ALA A 410 36.00 -13.29 -4.79
C ALA A 410 36.17 -13.01 -3.29
N GLU A 411 35.85 -11.79 -2.86
CA GLU A 411 35.95 -11.38 -1.46
C GLU A 411 34.95 -12.13 -0.57
N LEU A 412 33.69 -12.23 -1.00
CA LEU A 412 32.67 -12.97 -0.27
C LEU A 412 32.95 -14.48 -0.21
N THR A 413 33.59 -15.04 -1.23
CA THR A 413 34.04 -16.45 -1.23
C THR A 413 35.12 -16.66 -0.16
N THR A 414 36.13 -15.79 -0.12
CA THR A 414 37.18 -15.81 0.90
C THR A 414 36.59 -15.65 2.31
N LEU A 415 35.65 -14.71 2.48
CA LEU A 415 34.96 -14.50 3.74
C LEU A 415 34.17 -15.74 4.17
N MET A 416 33.41 -16.35 3.27
CA MET A 416 32.61 -17.56 3.53
C MET A 416 33.47 -18.68 4.13
N ASP A 417 34.66 -18.92 3.58
CA ASP A 417 35.59 -19.94 4.09
C ASP A 417 36.12 -19.57 5.47
N SER A 418 36.44 -18.29 5.70
CA SER A 418 36.93 -17.79 7.00
C SER A 418 35.90 -17.89 8.13
N ILE A 419 34.61 -17.81 7.81
CA ILE A 419 33.51 -17.84 8.78
C ILE A 419 32.79 -19.17 8.85
N ARG A 420 33.45 -20.26 8.40
CA ARG A 420 32.90 -21.63 8.41
C ARG A 420 31.54 -21.75 7.71
N GLY A 421 31.30 -20.97 6.67
CA GLY A 421 30.08 -21.08 5.85
C GLY A 421 28.81 -20.62 6.56
N GLU A 422 28.89 -19.58 7.40
CA GLU A 422 27.72 -18.93 8.01
C GLU A 422 26.59 -18.67 6.99
N PRO A 423 25.32 -18.99 7.32
CA PRO A 423 24.22 -18.97 6.36
C PRO A 423 24.03 -17.65 5.61
N ILE A 424 24.27 -16.52 6.28
CA ILE A 424 24.08 -15.18 5.71
C ILE A 424 25.05 -14.91 4.56
N CYS A 425 26.33 -15.24 4.70
CA CYS A 425 27.33 -15.01 3.65
C CYS A 425 27.07 -15.91 2.45
N ARG A 426 26.76 -17.19 2.70
CA ARG A 426 26.35 -18.14 1.65
C ARG A 426 25.15 -17.61 0.86
N ARG A 427 24.15 -17.06 1.55
CA ARG A 427 22.97 -16.50 0.90
C ARG A 427 23.31 -15.29 0.01
N VAL A 428 24.03 -14.30 0.55
CA VAL A 428 24.40 -13.08 -0.19
C VAL A 428 25.25 -13.42 -1.41
N LEU A 429 26.24 -14.31 -1.26
CA LEU A 429 27.09 -14.77 -2.35
C LEU A 429 26.31 -15.55 -3.41
N ALA A 430 25.47 -16.51 -3.01
CA ALA A 430 24.65 -17.26 -3.95
C ALA A 430 23.66 -16.36 -4.69
N ASP A 431 23.04 -15.38 -4.03
CA ASP A 431 22.12 -14.43 -4.65
C ASP A 431 22.86 -13.53 -5.66
N LEU A 432 24.08 -13.09 -5.37
CA LEU A 432 24.92 -12.34 -6.31
C LEU A 432 25.32 -13.18 -7.54
N LEU A 433 25.71 -14.43 -7.34
CA LEU A 433 25.99 -15.38 -8.44
C LEU A 433 24.74 -15.66 -9.29
N SER A 434 23.58 -15.77 -8.65
CA SER A 434 22.30 -15.93 -9.34
C SER A 434 22.00 -14.70 -10.20
N ALA A 435 22.25 -13.48 -9.70
CA ALA A 435 22.09 -12.24 -10.46
C ALA A 435 22.99 -12.18 -11.72
N VAL A 436 24.24 -12.65 -11.63
CA VAL A 436 25.15 -12.77 -12.80
C VAL A 436 24.55 -13.66 -13.89
N SER A 437 23.82 -14.72 -13.52
CA SER A 437 23.23 -15.65 -14.48
C SER A 437 22.07 -15.07 -15.31
N VAL A 438 21.41 -14.01 -14.80
CA VAL A 438 20.23 -13.41 -15.44
C VAL A 438 20.61 -12.32 -16.43
N SER A 439 21.79 -11.70 -16.28
CA SER A 439 22.21 -10.60 -17.15
C SER A 439 22.56 -11.07 -18.57
N SER A 440 21.95 -10.45 -19.58
CA SER A 440 22.27 -10.65 -21.00
C SER A 440 23.69 -10.17 -21.35
N ALA A 441 24.25 -9.25 -20.56
CA ALA A 441 25.61 -8.74 -20.72
C ALA A 441 26.69 -9.81 -20.45
N VAL A 442 26.33 -10.95 -19.85
CA VAL A 442 27.26 -11.99 -19.42
C VAL A 442 27.22 -13.19 -20.37
N PRO A 443 28.38 -13.67 -20.89
CA PRO A 443 28.44 -14.84 -21.76
C PRO A 443 27.86 -16.12 -21.12
N SER A 444 27.24 -16.98 -21.94
CA SER A 444 26.56 -18.21 -21.50
C SER A 444 27.40 -19.12 -20.59
N ASP A 445 28.66 -19.38 -20.92
CA ASP A 445 29.53 -20.26 -20.12
C ASP A 445 29.72 -19.74 -18.70
N ARG A 446 29.87 -18.42 -18.57
CA ARG A 446 30.01 -17.75 -17.28
C ARG A 446 28.70 -17.78 -16.48
N ARG A 447 27.55 -17.60 -17.13
CA ARG A 447 26.23 -17.74 -16.51
C ARG A 447 26.01 -19.14 -15.96
N ILE A 448 26.39 -20.17 -16.73
CA ILE A 448 26.33 -21.59 -16.32
C ILE A 448 27.24 -21.84 -15.11
N SER A 449 28.48 -21.34 -15.16
CA SER A 449 29.42 -21.51 -14.04
C SER A 449 28.92 -20.84 -12.76
N ALA A 450 28.36 -19.63 -12.86
CA ALA A 450 27.80 -18.91 -11.72
C ALA A 450 26.61 -19.67 -11.10
N LEU A 451 25.70 -20.22 -11.91
CA LEU A 451 24.56 -21.01 -11.41
C LEU A 451 24.99 -22.28 -10.70
N ARG A 452 25.93 -23.04 -11.28
CA ARG A 452 26.48 -24.24 -10.63
C ARG A 452 27.04 -23.93 -9.26
N GLU A 453 27.76 -22.81 -9.16
CA GLU A 453 28.36 -22.37 -7.91
C GLU A 453 27.31 -21.88 -6.90
N ALA A 454 26.31 -21.10 -7.35
CA ALA A 454 25.19 -20.69 -6.50
C ALA A 454 24.45 -21.90 -5.90
N ILE A 455 24.12 -22.90 -6.73
CA ILE A 455 23.46 -24.14 -6.30
C ILE A 455 24.33 -24.90 -5.28
N ARG A 456 25.64 -25.04 -5.56
CA ARG A 456 26.60 -25.67 -4.65
C ARG A 456 26.63 -24.97 -3.30
N ILE A 457 26.69 -23.63 -3.30
CA ILE A 457 26.73 -22.82 -2.08
C ILE A 457 25.41 -22.94 -1.30
N ARG A 458 24.25 -22.95 -1.95
CA ARG A 458 22.96 -23.12 -1.27
C ARG A 458 22.81 -24.51 -0.62
N TYR A 459 23.24 -25.57 -1.30
CA TYR A 459 23.19 -26.93 -0.78
C TYR A 459 24.26 -27.20 0.31
N GLY A 460 25.47 -26.67 0.12
CA GLY A 460 26.61 -26.85 1.02
C GLY A 460 27.07 -28.32 1.14
N ASN A 461 28.05 -28.55 2.01
CA ASN A 461 28.56 -29.90 2.32
C ASN A 461 27.65 -30.58 3.36
N ASN A 462 26.47 -31.05 2.95
CA ASN A 462 25.44 -31.64 3.81
C ASN A 462 24.85 -30.69 4.87
N SER A 463 24.89 -29.37 4.62
CA SER A 463 24.27 -28.35 5.46
C SER A 463 23.55 -27.35 4.55
N PRO A 464 22.39 -27.71 3.99
CA PRO A 464 21.64 -26.85 3.09
C PRO A 464 21.09 -25.63 3.83
N LEU A 465 20.97 -24.50 3.12
CA LEU A 465 20.22 -23.36 3.63
C LEU A 465 18.75 -23.75 3.82
N THR A 466 18.23 -23.59 5.03
CA THR A 466 16.91 -24.09 5.45
C THR A 466 15.83 -23.01 5.48
N ASP A 467 16.11 -21.78 5.06
CA ASP A 467 15.05 -20.79 4.86
C ASP A 467 14.34 -21.03 3.52
N GLU A 468 13.04 -20.77 3.50
CA GLU A 468 12.17 -21.00 2.33
C GLU A 468 12.68 -20.27 1.09
N ALA A 469 13.03 -18.98 1.22
CA ALA A 469 13.53 -18.17 0.12
C ALA A 469 14.75 -18.81 -0.56
N SER A 470 15.73 -19.31 0.21
CA SER A 470 16.89 -20.02 -0.33
C SER A 470 16.51 -21.31 -1.08
N ARG A 471 15.52 -22.07 -0.59
CA ARG A 471 15.05 -23.30 -1.26
C ARG A 471 14.29 -23.00 -2.55
N ILE A 472 13.49 -21.95 -2.57
CA ILE A 472 12.80 -21.47 -3.78
C ILE A 472 13.83 -21.01 -4.81
N ARG A 473 14.81 -20.19 -4.41
CA ARG A 473 15.89 -19.76 -5.31
C ARG A 473 16.68 -20.94 -5.85
N GLN A 474 16.98 -21.94 -5.03
CA GLN A 474 17.67 -23.14 -5.50
C GLN A 474 16.87 -23.87 -6.60
N GLY A 475 15.54 -23.96 -6.44
CA GLY A 475 14.66 -24.52 -7.48
C GLY A 475 14.71 -23.72 -8.78
N ASP A 476 14.65 -22.39 -8.71
CA ASP A 476 14.77 -21.50 -9.87
C ASP A 476 16.15 -21.61 -10.55
N ASP A 477 17.23 -21.62 -9.76
CA ASP A 477 18.61 -21.75 -10.24
C ASP A 477 18.81 -23.09 -10.99
N LEU A 478 18.24 -24.19 -10.47
CA LEU A 478 18.26 -25.50 -11.13
C LEU A 478 17.49 -25.51 -12.45
N ILE A 479 16.30 -24.91 -12.48
CA ILE A 479 15.51 -24.77 -13.72
C ILE A 479 16.30 -23.98 -14.77
N ARG A 480 16.87 -22.83 -14.40
CA ARG A 480 17.67 -21.99 -15.31
C ARG A 480 18.92 -22.72 -15.79
N LEU A 481 19.60 -23.45 -14.90
CA LEU A 481 20.77 -24.24 -15.27
C LEU A 481 20.40 -25.32 -16.28
N GLY A 482 19.31 -26.07 -16.04
CA GLY A 482 18.81 -27.09 -16.96
C GLY A 482 18.41 -26.53 -18.32
N ALA A 483 17.79 -25.34 -18.35
CA ALA A 483 17.45 -24.64 -19.60
C ALA A 483 18.71 -24.21 -20.38
N LEU A 484 19.71 -23.64 -19.71
CA LEU A 484 20.95 -23.20 -20.35
C LEU A 484 21.83 -24.36 -20.85
N THR A 485 21.80 -25.52 -20.17
CA THR A 485 22.60 -26.69 -20.55
C THR A 485 21.84 -27.70 -21.43
N GLY A 486 20.51 -27.57 -21.52
CA GLY A 486 19.64 -28.58 -22.13
C GLY A 486 19.45 -29.84 -21.28
N ASP A 487 19.87 -29.85 -20.01
CA ASP A 487 19.80 -31.02 -19.12
C ASP A 487 18.42 -31.14 -18.45
N GLN A 488 17.61 -32.08 -18.95
CA GLN A 488 16.26 -32.34 -18.43
C GLN A 488 16.24 -32.88 -17.00
N LYS A 489 17.29 -33.56 -16.54
CA LYS A 489 17.36 -34.08 -15.16
C LYS A 489 17.56 -32.95 -14.17
N VAL A 490 18.45 -32.00 -14.51
CA VAL A 490 18.69 -30.80 -13.70
C VAL A 490 17.43 -29.93 -13.63
N ARG A 491 16.74 -29.76 -14.77
CA ARG A 491 15.45 -29.06 -14.81
C ARG A 491 14.40 -29.75 -13.93
N ARG A 492 14.27 -31.08 -14.02
CA ARG A 492 13.39 -31.88 -13.15
C ARG A 492 13.71 -31.66 -11.67
N ASP A 493 14.98 -31.67 -11.27
CA ASP A 493 15.36 -31.48 -9.86
C ASP A 493 14.91 -30.12 -9.33
N GLY A 494 14.99 -29.07 -10.16
CA GLY A 494 14.44 -27.76 -9.84
C GLY A 494 12.91 -27.78 -9.68
N VAL A 495 12.19 -28.42 -10.61
CA VAL A 495 10.73 -28.59 -10.52
C VAL A 495 10.32 -29.36 -9.26
N LEU A 496 11.02 -30.45 -8.93
CA LEU A 496 10.80 -31.24 -7.72
C LEU A 496 10.98 -30.39 -6.46
N GLN A 497 12.05 -29.59 -6.40
CA GLN A 497 12.31 -28.71 -5.27
C GLN A 497 11.18 -27.68 -5.08
N LEU A 498 10.70 -27.06 -6.17
CA LEU A 498 9.59 -26.10 -6.09
C LEU A 498 8.27 -26.76 -5.68
N LEU A 499 7.96 -27.96 -6.17
CA LEU A 499 6.76 -28.69 -5.79
C LEU A 499 6.76 -29.12 -4.30
N ARG A 500 7.94 -29.34 -3.70
CA ARG A 500 8.06 -29.51 -2.25
C ARG A 500 7.64 -28.24 -1.51
N GLU A 501 8.08 -27.06 -1.96
CA GLU A 501 7.65 -25.79 -1.35
C GLU A 501 6.15 -25.53 -1.57
N VAL A 502 5.60 -25.88 -2.74
CA VAL A 502 4.14 -25.83 -2.98
C VAL A 502 3.36 -26.66 -1.95
N SER A 503 3.92 -27.79 -1.52
CA SER A 503 3.30 -28.70 -0.56
C SER A 503 3.52 -28.27 0.90
N ALA A 504 4.68 -27.67 1.19
CA ALA A 504 5.08 -27.27 2.54
C ALA A 504 4.37 -25.99 3.00
N ASP A 505 4.21 -25.00 2.10
CA ASP A 505 3.49 -23.76 2.38
C ASP A 505 2.39 -23.54 1.34
N THR A 506 1.14 -23.60 1.81
CA THR A 506 -0.04 -23.41 0.98
C THR A 506 -0.39 -21.95 0.74
N SER A 507 0.25 -21.02 1.46
CA SER A 507 0.14 -19.56 1.27
C SER A 507 1.17 -19.02 0.29
N SER A 508 2.32 -19.70 0.11
CA SER A 508 3.40 -19.27 -0.79
C SER A 508 3.00 -19.39 -2.27
N CYS A 509 3.03 -18.28 -3.01
CA CYS A 509 2.71 -18.22 -4.44
C CYS A 509 3.95 -18.34 -5.33
N ASN A 510 5.13 -17.96 -4.84
CA ASN A 510 6.36 -17.85 -5.62
C ASN A 510 6.79 -19.15 -6.32
N PRO A 511 6.73 -20.34 -5.69
CA PRO A 511 7.06 -21.59 -6.38
C PRO A 511 6.19 -21.84 -7.61
N LEU A 512 4.90 -21.52 -7.53
CA LEU A 512 3.95 -21.70 -8.63
C LEU A 512 4.18 -20.70 -9.77
N VAL A 513 4.59 -19.47 -9.46
CA VAL A 513 4.98 -18.46 -10.46
C VAL A 513 6.21 -18.93 -11.25
N ILE A 514 7.23 -19.41 -10.54
CA ILE A 514 8.48 -19.89 -11.15
C ILE A 514 8.19 -21.13 -12.02
N LEU A 515 7.40 -22.09 -11.52
CA LEU A 515 6.95 -23.24 -12.29
C LEU A 515 6.16 -22.82 -13.54
N GLY A 516 5.23 -21.86 -13.41
CA GLY A 516 4.47 -21.33 -14.54
C GLY A 516 5.40 -20.76 -15.62
N ARG A 517 6.41 -19.98 -15.23
CA ARG A 517 7.38 -19.34 -16.14
C ARG A 517 8.24 -20.37 -16.84
N ASP A 518 8.68 -21.39 -16.11
CA ASP A 518 9.41 -22.51 -16.67
C ASP A 518 8.58 -23.22 -17.74
N ILE A 519 7.32 -23.55 -17.48
CA ILE A 519 6.46 -24.24 -18.45
C ILE A 519 6.17 -23.36 -19.67
N GLU A 520 5.96 -22.05 -19.48
CA GLU A 520 5.77 -21.10 -20.58
C GLU A 520 7.01 -20.99 -21.47
N THR A 521 8.21 -20.99 -20.87
CA THR A 521 9.48 -20.79 -21.60
C THR A 521 10.01 -22.09 -22.21
N ASN A 522 9.94 -23.19 -21.46
CA ASN A 522 10.64 -24.45 -21.76
C ASN A 522 9.68 -25.62 -22.07
N GLY A 523 8.36 -25.41 -22.03
CA GLY A 523 7.35 -26.43 -22.32
C GLY A 523 7.17 -27.48 -21.20
N PRO A 524 6.42 -28.57 -21.44
CA PRO A 524 6.17 -29.60 -20.42
C PRO A 524 7.44 -30.37 -20.02
N ILE A 525 7.38 -31.06 -18.87
CA ILE A 525 8.41 -32.00 -18.43
C ILE A 525 8.15 -33.38 -19.06
N LEU A 526 9.21 -34.10 -19.42
CA LEU A 526 9.12 -35.44 -20.01
C LEU A 526 8.44 -36.45 -19.06
N GLU A 527 7.63 -37.35 -19.64
CA GLU A 527 6.88 -38.41 -18.93
C GLU A 527 7.77 -39.26 -17.99
N SER A 528 9.01 -39.56 -18.41
CA SER A 528 9.96 -40.34 -17.59
C SER A 528 10.37 -39.60 -16.31
N GLU A 529 10.57 -38.28 -16.41
CA GLU A 529 10.97 -37.44 -15.28
C GLU A 529 9.78 -37.13 -14.36
N LEU A 530 8.56 -37.00 -14.91
CA LEU A 530 7.33 -36.83 -14.12
C LEU A 530 7.08 -38.01 -13.17
N LYS A 531 7.28 -39.25 -13.64
CA LYS A 531 7.14 -40.45 -12.79
C LYS A 531 8.15 -40.46 -11.64
N ASP A 532 9.34 -39.91 -11.87
CA ASP A 532 10.36 -39.79 -10.83
C ASP A 532 9.98 -38.71 -9.80
N ILE A 533 9.46 -37.56 -10.26
CA ILE A 533 8.91 -36.51 -9.38
C ILE A 533 7.79 -37.07 -8.50
N GLU A 534 6.82 -37.78 -9.10
CA GLU A 534 5.67 -38.33 -8.39
C GLU A 534 6.11 -39.33 -7.30
N ARG A 535 7.10 -40.18 -7.59
CA ARG A 535 7.68 -41.11 -6.61
C ARG A 535 8.31 -40.37 -5.42
N HIS A 536 9.00 -39.25 -5.66
CA HIS A 536 9.64 -38.47 -4.60
C HIS A 536 8.67 -37.63 -3.75
N LEU A 537 7.48 -37.35 -4.28
CA LEU A 537 6.43 -36.59 -3.59
C LEU A 537 5.33 -37.49 -3.03
N GLU A 538 5.44 -38.81 -3.15
CA GLU A 538 4.45 -39.75 -2.63
C GLU A 538 4.19 -39.50 -1.14
N GLY A 539 2.90 -39.38 -0.77
CA GLY A 539 2.47 -39.08 0.60
C GLY A 539 2.43 -37.58 0.97
N GLN A 540 2.97 -36.67 0.15
CA GLN A 540 2.85 -35.23 0.39
C GLN A 540 1.49 -34.67 -0.09
N PRO A 541 0.87 -33.72 0.62
CA PRO A 541 -0.38 -33.09 0.17
C PRO A 541 -0.11 -31.99 -0.89
N GLY A 542 -1.16 -31.57 -1.61
CA GLY A 542 -1.16 -30.27 -2.30
C GLY A 542 -0.46 -30.16 -3.67
N TYR A 543 0.46 -31.05 -4.06
CA TYR A 543 1.22 -30.91 -5.33
C TYR A 543 0.50 -31.43 -6.58
N ARG A 544 -0.49 -32.33 -6.45
CA ARG A 544 -1.04 -33.12 -7.58
C ARG A 544 -1.66 -32.26 -8.70
N LEU A 545 -2.33 -31.16 -8.34
CA LEU A 545 -2.91 -30.25 -9.34
C LEU A 545 -1.81 -29.56 -10.15
N SER A 546 -0.77 -29.08 -9.47
CA SER A 546 0.40 -28.45 -10.12
C SER A 546 1.15 -29.43 -11.00
N LEU A 547 1.34 -30.68 -10.54
CA LEU A 547 2.02 -31.71 -11.34
C LEU A 547 1.27 -32.05 -12.63
N ARG A 548 -0.07 -32.11 -12.60
CA ARG A 548 -0.87 -32.28 -13.82
C ARG A 548 -0.71 -31.12 -14.80
N ALA A 549 -0.70 -29.88 -14.29
CA ALA A 549 -0.50 -28.70 -15.11
C ALA A 549 0.88 -28.68 -15.78
N ILE A 550 1.94 -29.06 -15.04
CA ILE A 550 3.31 -29.24 -15.56
C ILE A 550 3.32 -30.30 -16.67
N ALA A 551 2.63 -31.43 -16.46
CA ALA A 551 2.58 -32.53 -17.43
C ALA A 551 1.89 -32.14 -18.74
N SER A 552 0.81 -31.34 -18.67
CA SER A 552 0.07 -30.90 -19.85
C SER A 552 0.62 -29.62 -20.50
N GLY A 553 1.67 -29.02 -19.94
CA GLY A 553 2.18 -27.72 -20.40
C GLY A 553 1.25 -26.54 -20.09
N ASP A 554 0.36 -26.68 -19.10
CA ASP A 554 -0.65 -25.69 -18.73
C ASP A 554 -0.09 -24.69 -17.69
N SER A 555 0.71 -23.74 -18.14
CA SER A 555 1.23 -22.64 -17.30
C SER A 555 0.10 -21.79 -16.70
N THR A 556 -1.03 -21.66 -17.41
CA THR A 556 -2.20 -20.89 -16.96
C THR A 556 -2.77 -21.44 -15.65
N SER A 557 -2.88 -22.76 -15.49
CA SER A 557 -3.36 -23.36 -14.24
C SER A 557 -2.39 -23.20 -13.07
N LEU A 558 -1.07 -23.15 -13.34
CA LEU A 558 -0.06 -22.85 -12.31
C LEU A 558 -0.19 -21.40 -11.84
N TYR A 559 -0.29 -20.44 -12.77
CA TYR A 559 -0.52 -19.05 -12.42
C TYR A 559 -1.87 -18.82 -11.75
N ARG A 560 -2.92 -19.54 -12.15
CA ARG A 560 -4.23 -19.53 -11.46
C ARG A 560 -4.09 -19.90 -9.99
N SER A 561 -3.32 -20.95 -9.72
CA SER A 561 -3.06 -21.42 -8.36
C SER A 561 -2.18 -20.43 -7.58
N ALA A 562 -1.14 -19.88 -8.23
CA ALA A 562 -0.29 -18.83 -7.65
C ALA A 562 -1.12 -17.61 -7.25
N ALA A 563 -2.01 -17.17 -8.14
CA ALA A 563 -2.92 -16.06 -7.95
C ALA A 563 -3.89 -16.28 -6.77
N ALA A 564 -4.48 -17.46 -6.67
CA ALA A 564 -5.37 -17.82 -5.55
C ALA A 564 -4.64 -17.78 -4.20
N ARG A 565 -3.36 -18.20 -4.15
CA ARG A 565 -2.51 -18.12 -2.96
C ARG A 565 -2.11 -16.69 -2.63
N ALA A 566 -1.67 -15.93 -3.65
CA ALA A 566 -1.21 -14.55 -3.48
C ALA A 566 -2.30 -13.66 -2.86
N ILE A 567 -3.56 -13.80 -3.28
CA ILE A 567 -4.71 -13.04 -2.71
C ILE A 567 -4.85 -13.23 -1.19
N ARG A 568 -4.39 -14.37 -0.66
CA ARG A 568 -4.56 -14.76 0.75
C ARG A 568 -3.23 -14.76 1.51
N SER A 569 -2.12 -14.39 0.87
CA SER A 569 -0.80 -14.52 1.48
C SER A 569 -0.44 -13.24 2.22
N PRO A 570 -0.08 -13.32 3.51
CA PRO A 570 0.42 -12.15 4.24
C PRO A 570 1.85 -11.76 3.82
N ASP A 571 2.55 -12.65 3.11
CA ASP A 571 3.91 -12.50 2.59
C ASP A 571 3.97 -11.85 1.20
N VAL A 572 2.86 -11.30 0.74
CA VAL A 572 2.84 -10.40 -0.40
C VAL A 572 2.16 -9.09 -0.03
N ARG A 573 2.53 -8.02 -0.75
CA ARG A 573 1.86 -6.74 -0.61
C ARG A 573 0.80 -6.57 -1.67
N HIS A 574 -0.42 -6.31 -1.21
CA HIS A 574 -1.50 -5.84 -2.05
C HIS A 574 -1.44 -4.31 -2.18
N ARG A 575 -1.31 -3.80 -3.40
CA ARG A 575 -1.40 -2.35 -3.65
C ARG A 575 -2.56 -2.07 -4.60
N HIS A 576 -3.45 -1.16 -4.20
CA HIS A 576 -4.48 -0.65 -5.09
C HIS A 576 -3.84 0.29 -6.12
N LEU A 577 -4.03 0.03 -7.42
CA LEU A 577 -3.40 0.82 -8.48
C LEU A 577 -4.03 2.21 -8.72
N GLY A 578 -5.08 2.58 -7.96
CA GLY A 578 -5.81 3.83 -8.17
C GLY A 578 -6.61 3.84 -9.47
N GLY A 579 -7.67 4.66 -9.54
CA GLY A 579 -8.63 4.68 -10.65
C GLY A 579 -10.02 4.16 -10.27
N ARG A 580 -10.94 4.10 -11.23
CA ARG A 580 -12.33 3.63 -11.02
C ARG A 580 -12.42 2.10 -10.87
N SER A 581 -11.37 1.37 -11.24
CA SER A 581 -11.32 -0.08 -11.28
C SER A 581 -10.60 -0.62 -10.04
N ASN A 582 -11.22 -1.56 -9.32
CA ASN A 582 -10.60 -2.23 -8.16
C ASN A 582 -9.53 -3.22 -8.65
N ALA A 583 -8.36 -2.70 -9.04
CA ALA A 583 -7.18 -3.47 -9.39
C ALA A 583 -6.20 -3.52 -8.20
N LEU A 584 -5.69 -4.71 -7.90
CA LEU A 584 -4.72 -5.01 -6.85
C LEU A 584 -3.44 -5.53 -7.50
N THR A 585 -2.27 -4.95 -7.20
CA THR A 585 -0.99 -5.59 -7.52
C THR A 585 -0.47 -6.40 -6.35
N VAL A 586 0.29 -7.45 -6.67
CA VAL A 586 1.02 -8.28 -5.72
C VAL A 586 2.51 -8.05 -5.94
N GLU A 587 3.19 -7.50 -4.93
CA GLU A 587 4.64 -7.29 -4.94
C GLU A 587 5.35 -8.43 -4.19
N ASP A 588 6.50 -8.88 -4.72
CA ASP A 588 7.40 -9.82 -4.06
C ASP A 588 8.74 -9.14 -3.75
N HIS A 589 8.95 -8.84 -2.47
CA HIS A 589 10.14 -8.11 -2.04
C HIS A 589 11.41 -8.96 -2.04
N LEU A 590 11.29 -10.28 -2.03
CA LEU A 590 12.46 -11.16 -2.11
C LEU A 590 12.94 -11.31 -3.57
N GLY A 591 12.23 -10.73 -4.55
CA GLY A 591 12.58 -10.84 -5.96
C GLY A 591 12.69 -12.30 -6.41
N LEU A 592 11.86 -13.18 -5.87
CA LEU A 592 11.70 -14.57 -6.29
C LEU A 592 10.84 -14.62 -7.57
N SER A 593 9.83 -13.75 -7.63
CA SER A 593 9.09 -13.39 -8.84
C SER A 593 9.65 -12.11 -9.45
N THR A 594 10.02 -12.15 -10.73
CA THR A 594 10.31 -10.95 -11.53
C THR A 594 9.05 -10.27 -12.04
N ASP A 595 7.91 -10.96 -11.96
CA ASP A 595 6.67 -10.57 -12.60
C ASP A 595 5.75 -9.86 -11.60
N THR A 596 5.19 -8.73 -12.01
CA THR A 596 4.16 -8.03 -11.24
C THR A 596 2.79 -8.54 -11.69
N PHE A 597 2.04 -9.13 -10.77
CA PHE A 597 0.69 -9.62 -11.05
C PHE A 597 -0.35 -8.55 -10.69
N VAL A 598 -1.30 -8.30 -11.59
CA VAL A 598 -2.45 -7.41 -11.38
C VAL A 598 -3.73 -8.24 -11.33
N PHE A 599 -4.48 -8.08 -10.27
CA PHE A 599 -5.75 -8.74 -10.02
C PHE A 599 -6.85 -7.72 -10.16
N LYS A 600 -7.72 -7.89 -11.15
CA LYS A 600 -8.84 -7.00 -11.40
C LYS A 600 -10.15 -7.77 -11.27
N ARG A 601 -11.00 -7.31 -10.35
CA ARG A 601 -12.36 -7.82 -10.22
C ARG A 601 -13.23 -7.23 -11.33
N THR A 602 -13.85 -8.09 -12.14
CA THR A 602 -14.72 -7.69 -13.25
C THR A 602 -15.95 -8.60 -13.33
N ARG A 603 -16.91 -8.26 -14.20
CA ARG A 603 -18.05 -9.14 -14.50
C ARG A 603 -17.62 -10.21 -15.49
N PHE A 604 -18.17 -11.40 -15.37
CA PHE A 604 -17.85 -12.52 -16.27
C PHE A 604 -18.00 -12.13 -17.77
N ARG A 605 -19.09 -11.45 -18.12
CA ARG A 605 -19.34 -10.99 -19.50
C ARG A 605 -18.33 -9.94 -19.99
N SER A 606 -17.86 -9.07 -19.10
CA SER A 606 -16.82 -8.07 -19.38
C SER A 606 -15.48 -8.74 -19.64
N CYS A 607 -15.13 -9.74 -18.84
CA CYS A 607 -13.93 -10.56 -19.03
C CYS A 607 -13.94 -11.30 -20.38
N GLN A 608 -15.07 -11.92 -20.75
CA GLN A 608 -15.19 -12.62 -22.04
C GLN A 608 -15.02 -11.66 -23.23
N LEU A 609 -15.57 -10.45 -23.13
CA LEU A 609 -15.43 -9.43 -24.17
C LEU A 609 -13.97 -8.98 -24.31
N GLU A 610 -13.30 -8.73 -23.19
CA GLU A 610 -11.89 -8.33 -23.17
C GLU A 610 -10.98 -9.41 -23.76
N LEU A 611 -11.15 -10.67 -23.38
CA LEU A 611 -10.37 -11.79 -23.93
C LEU A 611 -10.52 -11.91 -25.45
N ARG A 612 -11.75 -11.80 -25.95
CA ARG A 612 -12.03 -11.82 -27.39
C ARG A 612 -11.37 -10.66 -28.12
N ARG A 613 -11.41 -9.45 -27.54
CA ARG A 613 -10.76 -8.27 -28.13
C ARG A 613 -9.24 -8.39 -28.13
N ALA A 614 -8.68 -8.90 -27.04
CA ALA A 614 -7.26 -9.12 -26.93
C ALA A 614 -6.74 -10.05 -28.03
N GLU A 615 -7.42 -11.18 -28.25
CA GLU A 615 -7.09 -12.15 -29.30
C GLU A 615 -7.08 -11.51 -30.70
N LEU A 616 -8.11 -10.71 -31.03
CA LEU A 616 -8.20 -10.01 -32.33
C LEU A 616 -7.09 -8.97 -32.53
N ILE A 617 -6.74 -8.24 -31.46
CA ILE A 617 -5.67 -7.24 -31.49
C ILE A 617 -4.32 -7.93 -31.67
N GLU A 618 -4.02 -8.96 -30.86
CA GLU A 618 -2.76 -9.71 -30.95
C GLU A 618 -2.57 -10.38 -32.31
N GLU A 619 -3.63 -10.97 -32.88
CA GLU A 619 -3.59 -11.53 -34.22
C GLU A 619 -3.21 -10.48 -35.26
N THR A 620 -3.79 -9.30 -35.16
CA THR A 620 -3.50 -8.16 -36.05
C THR A 620 -2.08 -7.65 -35.89
N LEU A 621 -1.62 -7.46 -34.64
CA LEU A 621 -0.26 -7.01 -34.34
C LEU A 621 0.79 -7.96 -34.89
N ARG A 622 0.54 -9.28 -34.79
CA ARG A 622 1.41 -10.32 -35.33
C ARG A 622 1.42 -10.32 -36.86
N ARG A 623 0.24 -10.28 -37.47
CA ARG A 623 0.08 -10.25 -38.94
C ARG A 623 0.82 -9.07 -39.57
N ASP A 624 0.77 -7.92 -38.92
CA ASP A 624 1.29 -6.66 -39.46
C ASP A 624 2.70 -6.31 -38.93
N ALA A 625 3.35 -7.23 -38.21
CA ALA A 625 4.68 -7.04 -37.61
C ALA A 625 4.81 -5.77 -36.76
N LEU A 626 3.77 -5.44 -35.99
CA LEU A 626 3.71 -4.29 -35.10
C LEU A 626 4.07 -4.62 -33.64
N GLY A 627 4.36 -5.89 -33.34
CA GLY A 627 4.63 -6.40 -31.99
C GLY A 627 5.74 -5.65 -31.25
N ASP A 628 6.79 -5.21 -31.95
CA ASP A 628 7.91 -4.48 -31.33
C ASP A 628 7.52 -3.07 -30.83
N ARG A 629 6.42 -2.50 -31.36
CA ARG A 629 5.96 -1.15 -31.01
C ARG A 629 4.72 -1.15 -30.14
N TYR A 630 3.84 -2.12 -30.36
CA TYR A 630 2.52 -2.18 -29.75
C TYR A 630 2.25 -3.56 -29.16
N GLY A 631 1.56 -3.60 -28.02
CA GLY A 631 1.19 -4.84 -27.37
C GLY A 631 -0.03 -4.69 -26.48
N LEU A 632 -0.36 -5.75 -25.77
CA LEU A 632 -1.37 -5.79 -24.71
C LEU A 632 -0.69 -6.16 -23.40
N VAL A 633 -1.38 -5.91 -22.29
CA VAL A 633 -1.00 -6.50 -21.01
C VAL A 633 -1.48 -7.94 -20.95
N ASP A 634 -0.55 -8.86 -20.65
CA ASP A 634 -0.82 -10.29 -20.68
C ASP A 634 -1.95 -10.67 -19.73
N HIS A 635 -3.01 -11.28 -20.28
CA HIS A 635 -4.07 -11.88 -19.49
C HIS A 635 -3.69 -13.32 -19.15
N ILE A 636 -3.41 -13.58 -17.88
CA ILE A 636 -2.89 -14.88 -17.44
C ILE A 636 -4.02 -15.85 -17.09
N ALA A 637 -4.97 -15.44 -16.25
CA ALA A 637 -5.98 -16.37 -15.73
C ALA A 637 -7.27 -15.66 -15.30
N VAL A 638 -8.37 -16.41 -15.31
CA VAL A 638 -9.63 -16.02 -14.66
C VAL A 638 -9.83 -16.92 -13.44
N LEU A 639 -10.01 -16.32 -12.27
CA LEU A 639 -10.46 -16.99 -11.05
C LEU A 639 -11.96 -16.77 -10.91
N GLU A 640 -12.69 -17.87 -10.74
CA GLU A 640 -14.10 -17.79 -10.39
C GLU A 640 -14.22 -17.46 -8.89
N GLU A 641 -15.06 -16.48 -8.53
CA GLU A 641 -15.41 -16.28 -7.12
C GLU A 641 -16.42 -17.36 -6.71
N GLU A 642 -16.13 -18.09 -5.63
CA GLU A 642 -17.08 -18.98 -4.97
C GLU A 642 -18.19 -18.14 -4.31
N LEU A 643 -19.19 -17.73 -5.09
CA LEU A 643 -20.44 -17.12 -4.61
C LEU A 643 -21.62 -18.02 -5.02
N PRO A 644 -22.68 -18.14 -4.19
CA PRO A 644 -23.83 -18.98 -4.50
C PRO A 644 -24.48 -18.54 -5.80
N ALA A 645 -25.00 -19.52 -6.55
CA ALA A 645 -25.56 -19.42 -7.91
C ALA A 645 -26.40 -18.16 -8.17
N LEU A 646 -25.74 -17.09 -8.61
CA LEU A 646 -26.35 -15.95 -9.29
C LEU A 646 -26.42 -16.28 -10.78
N GLU A 647 -27.44 -15.78 -11.49
CA GLU A 647 -27.50 -15.84 -12.95
C GLU A 647 -26.19 -15.33 -13.57
N ASN A 648 -25.73 -15.95 -14.67
CA ASN A 648 -24.43 -15.71 -15.29
C ASN A 648 -24.09 -14.22 -15.55
N ASP A 649 -25.09 -13.35 -15.69
CA ASP A 649 -24.91 -11.91 -15.93
C ASP A 649 -24.50 -11.09 -14.68
N LEU A 650 -24.71 -11.63 -13.46
CA LEU A 650 -24.31 -10.99 -12.19
C LEU A 650 -23.06 -11.62 -11.57
N ARG A 651 -22.50 -12.66 -12.19
CA ARG A 651 -21.29 -13.35 -11.70
C ARG A 651 -20.05 -12.45 -11.84
N SER A 652 -19.40 -12.14 -10.72
CA SER A 652 -18.07 -11.51 -10.70
C SER A 652 -16.97 -12.56 -10.81
N VAL A 653 -15.89 -12.21 -11.52
CA VAL A 653 -14.66 -12.99 -11.64
C VAL A 653 -13.45 -12.11 -11.35
N MET A 654 -12.34 -12.74 -10.95
CA MET A 654 -11.06 -12.07 -10.80
C MET A 654 -10.19 -12.39 -12.01
N THR A 655 -9.85 -11.39 -12.82
CA THR A 655 -8.84 -11.54 -13.88
C THR A 655 -7.45 -11.29 -13.30
N VAL A 656 -6.50 -12.12 -13.69
CA VAL A 656 -5.08 -12.05 -13.30
C VAL A 656 -4.29 -11.67 -14.54
N ARG A 657 -3.44 -10.65 -14.41
CA ARG A 657 -2.63 -10.12 -15.52
C ARG A 657 -1.17 -10.03 -15.13
N ARG A 658 -0.26 -10.15 -16.10
CA ARG A 658 1.17 -9.86 -15.94
C ARG A 658 1.42 -8.44 -16.41
N PHE A 659 1.98 -7.60 -15.56
CA PHE A 659 2.31 -6.23 -15.92
C PHE A 659 3.78 -6.15 -16.34
N ALA A 660 4.03 -5.61 -17.53
CA ALA A 660 5.39 -5.27 -17.98
C ALA A 660 5.89 -4.02 -17.23
N ARG A 661 7.20 -3.92 -17.01
CA ARG A 661 7.81 -2.69 -16.47
C ARG A 661 7.54 -1.54 -17.44
N GLY A 662 7.13 -0.40 -16.91
CA GLY A 662 6.77 0.78 -17.70
C GLY A 662 5.98 1.82 -16.91
N SER A 663 5.74 2.97 -17.53
CA SER A 663 5.00 4.08 -16.94
C SER A 663 3.66 4.30 -17.64
N SER A 664 2.64 4.68 -16.87
CA SER A 664 1.38 5.11 -17.47
C SER A 664 1.61 6.35 -18.33
N LEU A 665 1.01 6.38 -19.52
CA LEU A 665 1.08 7.54 -20.42
C LEU A 665 0.51 8.82 -19.76
N ALA A 666 -0.34 8.70 -18.74
CA ALA A 666 -0.83 9.84 -17.96
C ALA A 666 0.28 10.57 -17.15
N ASN A 667 1.40 9.91 -16.86
CA ASN A 667 2.46 10.44 -16.00
C ASN A 667 3.58 11.16 -16.76
N ILE A 668 3.50 11.28 -18.09
CA ILE A 668 4.55 11.89 -18.94
C ILE A 668 4.69 13.41 -18.79
N GLY A 669 3.84 14.06 -17.98
CA GLY A 669 3.82 15.52 -17.81
C GLY A 669 5.07 16.12 -17.16
N SER A 670 5.92 15.31 -16.53
CA SER A 670 7.23 15.72 -15.97
C SER A 670 8.41 15.53 -16.94
N GLU A 671 8.15 15.02 -18.15
CA GLU A 671 9.19 14.71 -19.14
C GLU A 671 9.49 15.87 -20.10
N GLU A 672 10.53 15.72 -20.92
CA GLU A 672 10.82 16.59 -22.06
C GLU A 672 9.59 16.68 -23.00
N PRO A 673 9.08 17.88 -23.33
CA PRO A 673 7.86 18.05 -24.11
C PRO A 673 7.86 17.34 -25.48
N SER A 674 9.04 17.22 -26.09
CA SER A 674 9.24 16.55 -27.38
C SER A 674 8.93 15.04 -27.30
N LEU A 675 9.38 14.38 -26.23
CA LEU A 675 9.15 12.97 -25.97
C LEU A 675 7.68 12.67 -25.68
N ALA A 676 7.03 13.51 -24.87
CA ALA A 676 5.61 13.37 -24.55
C ALA A 676 4.72 13.41 -25.80
N ILE A 677 5.02 14.31 -26.75
CA ILE A 677 4.30 14.42 -28.03
C ILE A 677 4.56 13.19 -28.90
N ALA A 678 5.79 12.69 -28.97
CA ALA A 678 6.13 11.50 -29.75
C ALA A 678 5.36 10.27 -29.24
N ARG A 679 5.31 10.07 -27.93
CA ARG A 679 4.55 8.99 -27.27
C ARG A 679 3.05 9.12 -27.54
N LEU A 680 2.45 10.29 -27.33
CA LEU A 680 1.03 10.54 -27.65
C LEU A 680 0.71 10.27 -29.12
N THR A 681 1.58 10.68 -30.04
CA THR A 681 1.40 10.46 -31.48
C THR A 681 1.46 8.96 -31.80
N SER A 682 2.41 8.23 -31.22
CA SER A 682 2.49 6.78 -31.38
C SER A 682 1.29 6.05 -30.79
N THR A 683 0.80 6.46 -29.61
CA THR A 683 -0.43 5.91 -29.00
C THR A 683 -1.67 6.20 -29.86
N ALA A 684 -1.75 7.38 -30.47
CA ALA A 684 -2.85 7.73 -31.37
C ALA A 684 -2.88 6.81 -32.61
N ARG A 685 -1.72 6.48 -33.20
CA ARG A 685 -1.64 5.46 -34.27
C ARG A 685 -2.13 4.10 -33.78
N TYR A 686 -1.73 3.70 -32.57
CA TYR A 686 -2.19 2.42 -32.02
C TYR A 686 -3.71 2.40 -31.78
N LEU A 687 -4.29 3.48 -31.25
CA LEU A 687 -5.74 3.63 -31.11
C LEU A 687 -6.46 3.50 -32.46
N ALA A 688 -5.91 4.08 -33.53
CA ALA A 688 -6.46 3.93 -34.89
C ALA A 688 -6.44 2.47 -35.38
N HIS A 689 -5.38 1.72 -35.08
CA HIS A 689 -5.35 0.28 -35.36
C HIS A 689 -6.47 -0.48 -34.63
N ILE A 690 -6.64 -0.23 -33.31
CA ILE A 690 -7.69 -0.88 -32.52
C ILE A 690 -9.09 -0.55 -33.08
N HIS A 691 -9.37 0.72 -33.36
CA HIS A 691 -10.64 1.14 -33.94
C HIS A 691 -10.92 0.49 -35.31
N ALA A 692 -9.90 0.28 -36.13
CA ALA A 692 -10.06 -0.39 -37.42
C ALA A 692 -10.35 -1.90 -37.28
N ILE A 693 -9.76 -2.56 -36.28
CA ILE A 693 -9.98 -4.00 -36.01
C ILE A 693 -11.42 -4.25 -35.57
N GLU A 694 -11.94 -3.39 -34.70
CA GLU A 694 -13.24 -3.65 -34.07
C GLU A 694 -14.44 -3.23 -34.94
N ARG A 695 -14.25 -2.43 -35.99
CA ARG A 695 -15.37 -2.00 -36.84
C ARG A 695 -15.73 -3.09 -37.86
N LYS A 696 -16.89 -3.71 -37.69
CA LYS A 696 -17.53 -4.51 -38.74
C LYS A 696 -18.30 -3.61 -39.72
N VAL A 697 -18.36 -4.01 -40.99
CA VAL A 697 -19.01 -3.26 -42.08
C VAL A 697 -20.53 -3.09 -41.85
N ASP A 698 -21.16 -3.98 -41.07
CA ASP A 698 -22.63 -4.07 -40.94
C ASP A 698 -23.22 -3.68 -39.56
N ASP A 699 -22.40 -3.33 -38.56
CA ASP A 699 -22.93 -2.99 -37.23
C ASP A 699 -23.47 -1.54 -37.20
N THR A 700 -24.79 -1.38 -37.03
CA THR A 700 -25.39 -0.06 -36.82
C THR A 700 -25.34 0.30 -35.33
N PRO A 701 -24.70 1.42 -34.93
CA PRO A 701 -24.61 1.83 -33.52
C PRO A 701 -26.00 2.07 -32.91
N SER A 702 -26.47 1.15 -32.07
CA SER A 702 -27.73 1.33 -31.33
C SER A 702 -27.47 1.94 -29.94
N GLY A 703 -28.34 2.84 -29.48
CA GLY A 703 -28.29 3.38 -28.12
C GLY A 703 -27.21 4.44 -27.80
N MET A 704 -26.29 4.76 -28.73
CA MET A 704 -25.18 5.70 -28.52
C MET A 704 -25.62 7.06 -27.94
N ARG A 705 -26.67 7.68 -28.51
CA ARG A 705 -27.20 8.96 -28.00
C ARG A 705 -27.65 8.86 -26.55
N LYS A 706 -28.41 7.80 -26.22
CA LYS A 706 -28.93 7.58 -24.86
C LYS A 706 -27.79 7.37 -23.87
N GLU A 707 -26.76 6.62 -24.25
CA GLU A 707 -25.59 6.37 -23.42
C GLU A 707 -24.81 7.66 -23.13
N LEU A 708 -24.45 8.43 -24.18
CA LEU A 708 -23.74 9.71 -24.03
C LEU A 708 -24.55 10.74 -23.23
N LYS A 709 -25.89 10.75 -23.36
CA LYS A 709 -26.77 11.64 -22.59
C LYS A 709 -26.85 11.25 -21.10
N THR A 710 -26.91 9.96 -20.80
CA THR A 710 -27.20 9.48 -19.44
C THR A 710 -25.94 9.22 -18.61
N LYS A 711 -24.84 8.81 -19.24
CA LYS A 711 -23.62 8.38 -18.55
C LYS A 711 -22.46 9.38 -18.68
N GLU A 712 -22.41 10.17 -19.74
CA GLU A 712 -21.27 11.03 -20.07
C GLU A 712 -21.70 12.51 -20.23
N VAL A 713 -21.58 13.08 -21.44
CA VAL A 713 -21.75 14.51 -21.73
C VAL A 713 -23.03 15.08 -21.12
N GLY A 714 -24.17 14.40 -21.27
CA GLY A 714 -25.43 14.89 -20.70
C GLY A 714 -25.47 14.84 -19.18
N ARG A 715 -24.81 13.86 -18.54
CA ARG A 715 -24.66 13.79 -17.08
C ARG A 715 -23.73 14.89 -16.58
N TRP A 716 -22.61 15.14 -17.26
CA TRP A 716 -21.65 16.19 -16.92
C TRP A 716 -22.28 17.58 -17.06
N LEU A 717 -23.06 17.82 -18.11
CA LEU A 717 -23.77 19.07 -18.32
C LEU A 717 -24.82 19.38 -17.23
N LYS A 718 -25.44 18.38 -16.59
CA LYS A 718 -26.36 18.62 -15.45
C LYS A 718 -25.68 19.31 -14.26
N VAL A 719 -24.36 19.17 -14.14
CA VAL A 719 -23.58 19.85 -13.11
C VAL A 719 -23.28 21.30 -13.52
N ILE A 720 -23.44 21.67 -14.79
CA ILE A 720 -23.16 23.04 -15.27
C ILE A 720 -24.48 23.83 -15.46
N VAL A 721 -25.58 23.15 -15.79
CA VAL A 721 -26.86 23.77 -16.19
C VAL A 721 -27.93 23.62 -15.10
N ASP A 722 -28.51 24.73 -14.63
CA ASP A 722 -29.53 24.74 -13.56
C ASP A 722 -30.95 24.39 -14.03
N LYS A 723 -31.34 24.80 -15.25
CA LYS A 723 -32.62 24.44 -15.89
C LYS A 723 -32.43 24.23 -17.40
N PRO A 724 -32.82 23.09 -17.98
CA PRO A 724 -32.75 22.89 -19.43
C PRO A 724 -33.80 23.76 -20.15
N GLY A 725 -33.37 24.59 -21.11
CA GLY A 725 -34.25 25.30 -22.04
C GLY A 725 -34.66 24.45 -23.25
N ASP A 726 -35.49 25.00 -24.15
CA ASP A 726 -36.13 24.32 -25.30
C ASP A 726 -35.17 23.63 -26.30
N ARG A 727 -33.87 23.96 -26.27
CA ARG A 727 -32.82 23.16 -26.92
C ARG A 727 -31.65 22.97 -25.96
N SER A 728 -31.53 21.79 -25.36
CA SER A 728 -30.51 21.53 -24.34
C SER A 728 -29.09 21.59 -24.94
N GLN A 729 -28.09 22.03 -24.17
CA GLN A 729 -26.67 22.08 -24.60
C GLN A 729 -26.18 20.72 -25.11
N PHE A 730 -26.74 19.64 -24.57
CA PHE A 730 -26.48 18.29 -25.05
C PHE A 730 -26.96 18.08 -26.49
N ASP A 731 -28.12 18.60 -26.88
CA ASP A 731 -28.65 18.41 -28.24
C ASP A 731 -27.81 19.18 -29.26
N ARG A 732 -27.32 20.37 -28.90
CA ARG A 732 -26.35 21.13 -29.72
C ARG A 732 -25.03 20.39 -29.89
N TRP A 733 -24.50 19.82 -28.80
CA TRP A 733 -23.32 18.97 -28.87
C TRP A 733 -23.56 17.71 -29.71
N TRP A 734 -24.73 17.09 -29.57
CA TRP A 734 -25.10 15.89 -30.31
C TRP A 734 -25.22 16.15 -31.81
N ASP A 735 -25.73 17.30 -32.22
CA ASP A 735 -25.81 17.70 -33.64
C ASP A 735 -24.43 17.76 -34.31
N LEU A 736 -23.36 18.03 -33.55
CA LEU A 736 -21.98 17.98 -34.06
C LEU A 736 -21.49 16.57 -34.40
N VAL A 737 -22.04 15.52 -33.77
CA VAL A 737 -21.47 14.16 -33.84
C VAL A 737 -22.42 13.11 -34.42
N ARG A 738 -23.72 13.40 -34.49
CA ARG A 738 -24.77 12.43 -34.88
C ARG A 738 -24.63 11.84 -36.28
N ALA A 739 -23.97 12.56 -37.19
CA ALA A 739 -23.79 12.15 -38.58
C ALA A 739 -22.39 11.55 -38.84
N LEU A 740 -21.50 11.60 -37.85
CA LEU A 740 -20.12 11.13 -37.99
C LEU A 740 -20.05 9.60 -37.89
N PRO A 741 -19.03 8.97 -38.50
CA PRO A 741 -18.74 7.56 -38.28
C PRO A 741 -18.50 7.27 -36.80
N SER A 742 -18.90 6.08 -36.35
CA SER A 742 -18.70 5.62 -34.98
C SER A 742 -17.86 4.36 -34.93
N PHE A 743 -17.17 4.20 -33.80
CA PHE A 743 -16.32 3.06 -33.49
C PHE A 743 -16.78 2.41 -32.19
N PRO A 744 -16.57 1.09 -32.03
CA PRO A 744 -16.73 0.44 -30.74
C PRO A 744 -15.86 1.14 -29.69
N ARG A 745 -16.44 1.36 -28.52
CA ARG A 745 -15.77 2.07 -27.43
C ARG A 745 -14.59 1.24 -26.90
N ARG A 746 -13.44 1.89 -26.74
CA ARG A 746 -12.24 1.32 -26.10
C ARG A 746 -11.99 1.85 -24.69
N ASP A 747 -12.41 3.07 -24.38
CA ASP A 747 -12.02 3.88 -23.23
C ASP A 747 -10.53 4.30 -23.29
N ALA A 748 -10.21 5.17 -24.24
CA ALA A 748 -8.84 5.56 -24.60
C ALA A 748 -8.17 6.58 -23.67
N HIS A 749 -8.55 6.64 -22.39
CA HIS A 749 -7.90 7.48 -21.39
C HIS A 749 -6.37 7.25 -21.36
N ALA A 750 -5.58 8.31 -21.15
CA ALA A 750 -4.11 8.20 -21.02
C ALA A 750 -3.67 7.22 -19.92
N PHE A 751 -4.48 7.02 -18.88
CA PHE A 751 -4.23 6.03 -17.83
C PHE A 751 -4.28 4.58 -18.34
N ASN A 752 -5.02 4.33 -19.43
CA ASN A 752 -5.21 3.01 -20.02
C ASN A 752 -4.13 2.70 -21.09
N TRP A 753 -2.94 3.27 -20.96
CA TRP A 753 -1.79 2.99 -21.81
C TRP A 753 -0.52 2.96 -20.97
N ILE A 754 0.34 1.98 -21.21
CA ILE A 754 1.63 1.80 -20.54
C ILE A 754 2.71 1.94 -21.61
N VAL A 755 3.74 2.72 -21.33
CA VAL A 755 4.96 2.79 -22.13
C VAL A 755 6.02 1.99 -21.40
N THR A 756 6.52 0.93 -22.03
CA THR A 756 7.58 0.07 -21.45
C THR A 756 8.93 0.77 -21.47
N ASP A 757 9.91 0.22 -20.75
CA ASP A 757 11.28 0.74 -20.74
C ASP A 757 11.94 0.67 -22.14
N GLU A 758 11.46 -0.23 -23.01
CA GLU A 758 11.84 -0.37 -24.43
C GLU A 758 11.00 0.51 -25.38
N GLU A 759 10.23 1.48 -24.86
CA GLU A 759 9.33 2.38 -25.62
C GLU A 759 8.18 1.68 -26.36
N GLN A 760 7.84 0.44 -26.00
CA GLN A 760 6.67 -0.26 -26.51
C GLN A 760 5.39 0.27 -25.83
N ILE A 761 4.28 0.40 -26.56
CA ILE A 761 3.00 0.89 -26.01
C ILE A 761 2.04 -0.27 -25.81
N LEU A 762 1.69 -0.54 -24.56
CA LEU A 762 0.74 -1.58 -24.18
C LEU A 762 -0.64 -0.98 -23.91
N ALA A 763 -1.67 -1.57 -24.52
CA ALA A 763 -3.06 -1.24 -24.20
C ALA A 763 -3.54 -2.03 -22.98
N VAL A 764 -4.29 -1.36 -22.10
CA VAL A 764 -4.93 -1.95 -20.92
C VAL A 764 -6.42 -1.66 -20.91
N ASP A 765 -7.16 -2.53 -20.22
CA ASP A 765 -8.59 -2.42 -19.96
C ASP A 765 -9.47 -2.40 -21.22
N LEU A 766 -9.60 -3.55 -21.89
CA LEU A 766 -10.36 -3.68 -23.14
C LEU A 766 -11.85 -4.05 -22.93
N GLU A 767 -12.37 -3.90 -21.71
CA GLU A 767 -13.72 -4.37 -21.36
C GLU A 767 -14.84 -3.35 -21.68
N ALA A 768 -14.48 -2.15 -22.16
CA ALA A 768 -15.40 -1.06 -22.37
C ALA A 768 -16.46 -1.36 -23.45
N VAL A 769 -17.75 -1.23 -23.11
CA VAL A 769 -18.85 -1.46 -24.06
C VAL A 769 -19.44 -0.14 -24.57
N GLY A 770 -20.03 -0.20 -25.76
CA GLY A 770 -20.76 0.90 -26.39
C GLY A 770 -20.10 1.39 -27.67
N TRP A 771 -20.56 2.55 -28.17
CA TRP A 771 -20.08 3.17 -29.40
C TRP A 771 -19.74 4.63 -29.17
N ARG A 772 -18.68 5.13 -29.80
CA ARG A 772 -18.29 6.54 -29.75
C ARG A 772 -18.07 7.10 -31.15
N PRO A 773 -18.45 8.37 -31.41
CA PRO A 773 -18.17 9.00 -32.69
C PRO A 773 -16.65 9.16 -32.88
N VAL A 774 -16.20 9.18 -34.12
CA VAL A 774 -14.79 9.38 -34.47
C VAL A 774 -14.22 10.64 -33.79
N GLY A 775 -12.96 10.58 -33.38
CA GLY A 775 -12.27 11.68 -32.69
C GLY A 775 -12.63 11.82 -31.20
N TYR A 776 -13.73 11.25 -30.70
CA TYR A 776 -14.11 11.34 -29.30
C TYR A 776 -13.10 10.68 -28.35
N GLU A 777 -12.67 9.45 -28.67
CA GLU A 777 -11.68 8.72 -27.87
C GLU A 777 -10.26 9.25 -28.07
N LEU A 778 -9.96 9.86 -29.23
CA LEU A 778 -8.69 10.56 -29.40
C LEU A 778 -8.61 11.80 -28.48
N ALA A 779 -9.69 12.56 -28.34
CA ALA A 779 -9.76 13.65 -27.36
C ALA A 779 -9.64 13.14 -25.92
N GLN A 780 -10.15 11.93 -25.65
CA GLN A 780 -9.96 11.24 -24.36
C GLN A 780 -8.49 10.97 -24.07
N LEU A 781 -7.73 10.52 -25.07
CA LEU A 781 -6.29 10.29 -24.99
C LEU A 781 -5.51 11.59 -24.74
N THR A 782 -5.83 12.67 -25.47
CA THR A 782 -5.01 13.89 -25.45
C THR A 782 -5.32 14.86 -24.30
N ASP A 783 -6.55 14.86 -23.77
CA ASP A 783 -7.03 15.98 -22.94
C ASP A 783 -7.76 15.61 -21.64
N ASP A 784 -7.87 14.32 -21.29
CA ASP A 784 -8.35 13.95 -19.95
C ASP A 784 -7.32 14.20 -18.84
N VAL A 785 -6.05 14.32 -19.23
CA VAL A 785 -4.92 14.75 -18.40
C VAL A 785 -4.30 15.96 -19.12
N PRO A 786 -3.94 17.05 -18.43
CA PRO A 786 -3.45 18.29 -19.04
C PRO A 786 -1.99 18.15 -19.54
N ILE A 787 -1.73 17.24 -20.48
CA ILE A 787 -0.40 16.99 -21.05
C ILE A 787 -0.05 18.08 -22.07
N LEU A 788 -0.99 18.43 -22.94
CA LEU A 788 -0.78 19.43 -24.00
C LEU A 788 -1.25 20.82 -23.55
N PRO A 789 -0.44 21.88 -23.72
CA PRO A 789 -0.82 23.22 -23.31
C PRO A 789 -2.04 23.73 -24.07
N CYS A 790 -2.88 24.53 -23.42
CA CYS A 790 -4.02 25.19 -24.06
C CYS A 790 -3.60 26.51 -24.75
N THR A 791 -2.68 26.41 -25.71
CA THR A 791 -2.14 27.54 -26.48
C THR A 791 -2.25 27.28 -27.98
N ARG A 792 -1.97 28.28 -28.85
CA ARG A 792 -1.92 28.07 -30.31
C ARG A 792 -0.89 27.01 -30.72
N THR A 793 0.24 26.93 -30.02
CA THR A 793 1.23 25.87 -30.23
C THR A 793 0.66 24.52 -29.85
N GLY A 794 0.01 24.41 -28.69
CA GLY A 794 -0.66 23.18 -28.27
C GLY A 794 -1.83 22.76 -29.16
N TRP A 795 -2.51 23.71 -29.81
CA TRP A 795 -3.50 23.41 -30.85
C TRP A 795 -2.85 22.75 -32.08
N THR A 796 -1.73 23.31 -32.54
CA THR A 796 -0.97 22.75 -33.67
C THR A 796 -0.47 21.33 -33.36
N GLN A 797 -0.03 21.07 -32.13
CA GLN A 797 0.37 19.74 -31.68
C GLN A 797 -0.79 18.75 -31.68
N ARG A 798 -1.98 19.15 -31.23
CA ARG A 798 -3.20 18.32 -31.30
C ARG A 798 -3.57 17.98 -32.74
N LEU A 799 -3.46 18.93 -33.67
CA LEU A 799 -3.71 18.68 -35.09
C LEU A 799 -2.70 17.69 -35.70
N ALA A 800 -1.43 17.74 -35.30
CA ALA A 800 -0.43 16.76 -35.74
C ALA A 800 -0.76 15.33 -35.24
N ILE A 801 -1.21 15.20 -34.00
CA ILE A 801 -1.66 13.91 -33.44
C ILE A 801 -2.91 13.41 -34.16
N LEU A 802 -3.87 14.31 -34.45
CA LEU A 802 -5.08 14.01 -35.22
C LEU A 802 -4.74 13.51 -36.64
N ALA A 803 -3.79 14.16 -37.31
CA ALA A 803 -3.33 13.76 -38.64
C ALA A 803 -2.73 12.36 -38.61
N ALA A 804 -1.85 12.05 -37.65
CA ALA A 804 -1.26 10.71 -37.52
C ALA A 804 -2.32 9.62 -37.26
N TYR A 805 -3.35 9.93 -36.48
CA TYR A 805 -4.49 9.04 -36.26
C TYR A 805 -5.30 8.81 -37.56
N GLY A 806 -5.60 9.88 -38.32
CA GLY A 806 -6.33 9.82 -39.58
C GLY A 806 -5.58 9.09 -40.72
N GLU A 807 -4.28 9.34 -40.85
CA GLU A 807 -3.39 8.61 -41.77
C GLU A 807 -3.44 7.11 -41.52
N THR A 808 -3.39 6.71 -40.24
CA THR A 808 -3.43 5.30 -39.85
C THR A 808 -4.79 4.66 -40.13
N LEU A 809 -5.90 5.37 -39.89
CA LEU A 809 -7.22 4.90 -40.30
C LEU A 809 -7.31 4.68 -41.81
N THR A 810 -6.80 5.64 -42.59
CA THR A 810 -6.79 5.55 -44.06
C THR A 810 -5.99 4.34 -44.55
N GLN A 811 -4.83 4.07 -43.95
CA GLN A 811 -4.03 2.87 -44.22
C GLN A 811 -4.78 1.57 -43.93
N ARG A 812 -5.73 1.60 -42.97
CA ARG A 812 -6.62 0.49 -42.64
C ARG A 812 -7.91 0.46 -43.44
N GLN A 813 -7.97 1.20 -44.55
CA GLN A 813 -9.13 1.28 -45.44
C GLN A 813 -10.39 1.83 -44.75
N MET A 814 -10.20 2.62 -43.69
CA MET A 814 -11.26 3.29 -42.96
C MET A 814 -11.45 4.69 -43.51
N ASN A 815 -12.39 4.86 -44.45
CA ASN A 815 -12.63 6.15 -45.08
C ASN A 815 -13.38 7.10 -44.15
N VAL A 816 -12.65 7.99 -43.47
CA VAL A 816 -13.17 9.13 -42.71
C VAL A 816 -12.55 10.39 -43.29
N GLY A 817 -13.36 11.35 -43.73
CA GLY A 817 -12.83 12.61 -44.28
C GLY A 817 -12.17 13.48 -43.20
N ASP A 818 -11.16 14.25 -43.57
CA ASP A 818 -10.41 15.11 -42.63
C ASP A 818 -11.31 16.11 -41.90
N ALA A 819 -12.33 16.64 -42.58
CA ALA A 819 -13.31 17.55 -41.98
C ALA A 819 -14.15 16.86 -40.89
N ASP A 820 -14.63 15.65 -41.16
CA ASP A 820 -15.39 14.84 -40.19
C ASP A 820 -14.52 14.46 -38.99
N LEU A 821 -13.25 14.13 -39.25
CA LEU A 821 -12.26 13.77 -38.24
C LEU A 821 -11.98 14.96 -37.30
N LEU A 822 -11.74 16.15 -37.87
CA LEU A 822 -11.55 17.39 -37.12
C LEU A 822 -12.80 17.78 -36.32
N GLN A 823 -13.98 17.72 -36.94
CA GLN A 823 -15.25 18.01 -36.29
C GLN A 823 -15.49 17.08 -35.08
N GLY A 824 -15.29 15.77 -35.26
CA GLY A 824 -15.44 14.77 -34.20
C GLY A 824 -14.45 14.98 -33.05
N TYR A 825 -13.20 15.33 -33.37
CA TYR A 825 -12.18 15.62 -32.38
C TYR A 825 -12.50 16.90 -31.57
N ILE A 826 -12.92 17.99 -32.23
CA ILE A 826 -13.32 19.25 -31.55
C ILE A 826 -14.52 19.02 -30.62
N ALA A 827 -15.52 18.26 -31.08
CA ALA A 827 -16.66 17.89 -30.25
C ALA A 827 -16.22 17.01 -29.06
N GLY A 828 -15.26 16.12 -29.26
CA GLY A 828 -14.58 15.35 -28.21
C GLY A 828 -13.90 16.26 -27.18
N LEU A 829 -13.10 17.23 -27.61
CA LEU A 829 -12.43 18.21 -26.74
C LEU A 829 -13.44 19.01 -25.92
N THR A 830 -14.56 19.41 -26.53
CA THR A 830 -15.65 20.10 -25.80
C THR A 830 -16.22 19.19 -24.72
N ALA A 831 -16.45 17.91 -25.02
CA ALA A 831 -16.89 16.93 -24.01
C ALA A 831 -15.88 16.76 -22.87
N ARG A 832 -14.58 16.76 -23.18
CA ARG A 832 -13.50 16.70 -22.18
C ARG A 832 -13.48 17.92 -21.27
N ALA A 833 -13.64 19.11 -21.84
CA ALA A 833 -13.74 20.34 -21.08
C ALA A 833 -14.94 20.31 -20.12
N ILE A 834 -16.12 19.89 -20.59
CA ILE A 834 -17.32 19.74 -19.75
C ILE A 834 -17.05 18.73 -18.61
N ARG A 835 -16.43 17.58 -18.90
CA ARG A 835 -16.03 16.60 -17.87
C ARG A 835 -15.11 17.24 -16.83
N ALA A 836 -14.05 17.91 -17.28
CA ALA A 836 -13.05 18.51 -16.41
C ALA A 836 -13.63 19.57 -15.48
N LEU A 837 -14.58 20.39 -15.96
CA LEU A 837 -15.31 21.38 -15.15
C LEU A 837 -16.25 20.72 -14.14
N SER A 838 -16.97 19.67 -14.55
CA SER A 838 -18.03 19.03 -13.77
C SER A 838 -17.57 17.94 -12.81
N ASP A 839 -16.30 17.50 -12.86
CA ASP A 839 -15.78 16.42 -12.02
C ASP A 839 -15.73 16.87 -10.54
N PRO A 840 -16.55 16.27 -9.64
CA PRO A 840 -16.55 16.63 -8.22
C PRO A 840 -15.22 16.33 -7.53
N SER A 841 -14.47 15.35 -8.05
CA SER A 841 -13.16 14.94 -7.57
C SER A 841 -12.00 15.60 -8.31
N GLY A 842 -12.29 16.39 -9.35
CA GLY A 842 -11.27 17.07 -10.14
C GLY A 842 -10.42 18.03 -9.32
N SER A 843 -9.13 18.10 -9.63
CA SER A 843 -8.24 19.11 -9.05
C SER A 843 -8.57 20.50 -9.62
N HIS A 844 -8.08 21.56 -8.96
CA HIS A 844 -8.16 22.91 -9.51
C HIS A 844 -7.51 23.00 -10.89
N GLY A 845 -6.32 22.40 -11.06
CA GLY A 845 -5.61 22.36 -12.34
C GLY A 845 -6.42 21.68 -13.45
N LEU A 846 -7.15 20.60 -13.14
CA LEU A 846 -8.02 19.93 -14.11
C LEU A 846 -9.19 20.85 -14.54
N ARG A 847 -9.85 21.52 -13.59
CA ARG A 847 -10.92 22.48 -13.90
C ARG A 847 -10.40 23.66 -14.73
N LEU A 848 -9.22 24.19 -14.41
CA LEU A 848 -8.57 25.25 -15.16
C LEU A 848 -8.23 24.79 -16.59
N HIS A 849 -7.74 23.57 -16.76
CA HIS A 849 -7.55 22.96 -18.09
C HIS A 849 -8.85 22.92 -18.87
N GLY A 850 -9.95 22.45 -18.26
CA GLY A 850 -11.28 22.44 -18.89
C GLY A 850 -11.74 23.84 -19.36
N HIS A 851 -11.59 24.86 -18.51
CA HIS A 851 -11.89 26.25 -18.87
C HIS A 851 -11.04 26.74 -20.05
N ASN A 852 -9.72 26.52 -19.99
CA ASN A 852 -8.79 26.94 -21.02
C ASN A 852 -9.02 26.20 -22.35
N LEU A 853 -9.46 24.94 -22.30
CA LEU A 853 -9.79 24.17 -23.49
C LEU A 853 -11.03 24.74 -24.20
N LEU A 854 -12.08 25.16 -23.47
CA LEU A 854 -13.22 25.86 -24.08
C LEU A 854 -12.80 27.17 -24.76
N ARG A 855 -11.93 27.95 -24.11
CA ARG A 855 -11.39 29.19 -24.69
C ARG A 855 -10.53 28.93 -25.92
N LEU A 856 -9.72 27.89 -25.89
CA LEU A 856 -8.91 27.48 -27.03
C LEU A 856 -9.82 27.16 -28.23
N ILE A 857 -10.85 26.32 -28.02
CA ILE A 857 -11.84 25.98 -29.06
C ILE A 857 -12.50 27.24 -29.60
N GLU A 858 -12.96 28.16 -28.74
CA GLU A 858 -13.55 29.44 -29.17
C GLU A 858 -12.59 30.26 -30.06
N MET A 859 -11.29 30.27 -29.74
CA MET A 859 -10.29 31.08 -30.43
C MET A 859 -9.73 30.45 -31.70
N THR A 860 -9.65 29.12 -31.79
CA THR A 860 -8.89 28.41 -32.82
C THR A 860 -9.70 27.44 -33.66
N ALA A 861 -10.88 27.01 -33.22
CA ALA A 861 -11.69 26.06 -33.98
C ALA A 861 -12.34 26.74 -35.20
N ASP A 862 -12.11 26.18 -36.38
CA ASP A 862 -12.81 26.56 -37.61
C ASP A 862 -14.15 25.82 -37.73
N LEU A 863 -14.97 25.90 -36.67
CA LEU A 863 -16.27 25.25 -36.57
C LEU A 863 -17.21 26.09 -35.71
N GLU A 864 -17.99 26.96 -36.35
CA GLU A 864 -18.84 27.96 -35.68
C GLU A 864 -19.78 27.35 -34.61
N PRO A 865 -20.55 26.26 -34.87
CA PRO A 865 -21.44 25.71 -33.85
C PRO A 865 -20.71 25.18 -32.61
N ALA A 866 -19.46 24.74 -32.76
CA ALA A 866 -18.63 24.29 -31.64
C ALA A 866 -18.07 25.48 -30.83
N ARG A 867 -17.65 26.56 -31.50
CA ARG A 867 -17.22 27.81 -30.83
C ARG A 867 -18.32 28.40 -29.97
N ASP A 868 -19.55 28.48 -30.51
CA ASP A 868 -20.68 29.03 -29.79
C ASP A 868 -21.09 28.15 -28.61
N LEU A 869 -21.06 26.83 -28.77
CA LEU A 869 -21.30 25.89 -27.67
C LEU A 869 -20.24 26.04 -26.56
N ALA A 870 -18.96 26.15 -26.92
CA ALA A 870 -17.88 26.31 -25.96
C ALA A 870 -18.00 27.62 -25.16
N ARG A 871 -18.31 28.73 -25.85
CA ARG A 871 -18.59 30.03 -25.22
C ARG A 871 -19.76 29.93 -24.23
N ASP A 872 -20.87 29.32 -24.64
CA ASP A 872 -22.07 29.23 -23.82
C ASP A 872 -21.86 28.37 -22.56
N ILE A 873 -21.15 27.24 -22.68
CA ILE A 873 -20.81 26.39 -21.52
C ILE A 873 -19.94 27.18 -20.55
N ASN A 874 -18.97 27.94 -21.06
CA ASN A 874 -18.08 28.73 -20.22
C ASN A 874 -18.84 29.82 -19.45
N LEU A 875 -19.81 30.48 -20.10
CA LEU A 875 -20.71 31.45 -19.47
C LEU A 875 -21.61 30.81 -18.40
N LEU A 876 -22.17 29.64 -18.68
CA LEU A 876 -23.01 28.90 -17.72
C LEU A 876 -22.20 28.46 -16.50
N TRP A 877 -20.98 27.99 -16.72
CA TRP A 877 -20.06 27.62 -15.64
C TRP A 877 -19.69 28.83 -14.76
N ALA A 878 -19.40 29.99 -15.37
CA ALA A 878 -19.13 31.21 -14.62
C ALA A 878 -20.34 31.64 -13.77
N ARG A 879 -21.55 31.63 -14.33
CA ARG A 879 -22.79 31.93 -13.58
C ARG A 879 -23.00 31.00 -12.41
N ARG A 880 -22.76 29.70 -12.59
CA ARG A 880 -22.89 28.70 -11.52
C ARG A 880 -21.97 28.99 -10.34
N LEU A 881 -20.77 29.50 -10.59
CA LEU A 881 -19.82 29.90 -9.56
C LEU A 881 -20.15 31.27 -8.92
N GLY A 882 -21.29 31.87 -9.29
CA GLY A 882 -21.66 33.22 -8.85
C GLY A 882 -20.76 34.32 -9.43
N ALA A 883 -19.97 34.02 -10.47
CA ALA A 883 -19.12 35.02 -11.11
C ALA A 883 -19.95 35.85 -12.11
N PRO A 884 -19.79 37.18 -12.15
CA PRO A 884 -20.47 38.00 -13.14
C PRO A 884 -20.06 37.57 -14.56
N ALA A 885 -21.01 37.56 -15.50
CA ALA A 885 -20.79 37.10 -16.87
C ALA A 885 -19.58 37.80 -17.52
N GLY A 886 -18.56 37.01 -17.92
CA GLY A 886 -17.36 37.52 -18.61
C GLY A 886 -16.11 37.69 -17.75
N LEU A 887 -16.14 37.38 -16.46
CA LEU A 887 -14.97 37.42 -15.58
C LEU A 887 -14.27 36.06 -15.47
N THR A 888 -12.94 36.08 -15.61
CA THR A 888 -12.05 34.93 -15.41
C THR A 888 -12.20 34.41 -13.98
N ILE A 889 -12.43 33.11 -13.81
CA ILE A 889 -12.33 32.45 -12.50
C ILE A 889 -10.91 32.72 -11.99
N PRO A 890 -10.72 33.38 -10.83
CA PRO A 890 -9.38 33.64 -10.34
C PRO A 890 -8.68 32.30 -10.10
N ASP A 891 -7.48 32.14 -10.66
CA ASP A 891 -6.60 31.01 -10.34
C ASP A 891 -6.12 31.17 -8.89
N LEU A 892 -6.92 30.65 -7.96
CA LEU A 892 -6.59 30.63 -6.54
C LEU A 892 -5.86 29.33 -6.25
N ALA A 893 -4.55 29.42 -6.06
CA ALA A 893 -3.75 28.34 -5.49
C ALA A 893 -4.46 27.72 -4.27
N ASP A 894 -4.43 26.39 -4.15
CA ASP A 894 -5.18 25.62 -3.14
C ASP A 894 -4.99 26.15 -1.70
N ALA A 895 -3.77 26.56 -1.35
CA ALA A 895 -3.47 27.14 -0.05
C ALA A 895 -4.26 28.44 0.21
N ARG A 896 -4.36 29.32 -0.80
CA ARG A 896 -5.12 30.57 -0.73
C ARG A 896 -6.63 30.29 -0.64
N ARG A 897 -7.15 29.36 -1.44
CA ARG A 897 -8.57 28.94 -1.36
C ARG A 897 -8.92 28.43 0.05
N LYS A 898 -8.10 27.53 0.60
CA LYS A 898 -8.28 26.99 1.97
C LYS A 898 -8.24 28.09 3.03
N HIS A 899 -7.36 29.09 2.86
CA HIS A 899 -7.27 30.23 3.78
C HIS A 899 -8.57 31.05 3.76
N ILE A 900 -9.06 31.43 2.57
CA ILE A 900 -10.30 32.20 2.40
C ILE A 900 -11.49 31.41 2.93
N SER A 901 -11.63 30.14 2.57
CA SER A 901 -12.70 29.24 3.07
C SER A 901 -12.70 29.16 4.60
N ARG A 902 -11.52 29.03 5.23
CA ARG A 902 -11.42 28.99 6.69
C ARG A 902 -11.89 30.29 7.35
N ALA A 903 -11.44 31.44 6.84
CA ALA A 903 -11.82 32.75 7.38
C ALA A 903 -13.32 33.03 7.15
N LEU A 904 -13.82 32.73 5.95
CA LEU A 904 -15.23 32.84 5.61
C LEU A 904 -16.12 31.98 6.54
N ALA A 905 -15.73 30.72 6.78
CA ALA A 905 -16.42 29.85 7.72
C ALA A 905 -16.43 30.41 9.14
N PHE A 906 -15.33 31.02 9.60
CA PHE A 906 -15.28 31.64 10.92
C PHE A 906 -16.32 32.77 11.06
N HIS A 907 -16.34 33.70 10.10
CA HIS A 907 -17.29 34.82 10.12
C HIS A 907 -18.74 34.32 10.07
N LEU A 908 -19.04 33.40 9.17
CA LEU A 908 -20.38 32.85 9.00
C LEU A 908 -20.85 31.99 10.18
N ARG A 909 -19.96 31.35 10.95
CA ARG A 909 -20.36 30.42 12.03
C ARG A 909 -20.26 31.00 13.43
N HIS A 910 -19.36 31.95 13.65
CA HIS A 910 -18.92 32.32 15.00
C HIS A 910 -18.94 33.83 15.27
N ASN A 911 -18.79 34.69 14.25
CA ASN A 911 -18.66 36.13 14.48
C ASN A 911 -20.04 36.82 14.63
N PRO A 912 -20.45 37.25 15.83
CA PRO A 912 -21.77 37.87 16.04
C PRO A 912 -21.90 39.24 15.36
N THR A 913 -20.80 39.90 14.95
CA THR A 913 -20.84 41.23 14.34
C THR A 913 -21.23 41.22 12.86
N ILE A 914 -21.20 40.05 12.21
CA ILE A 914 -21.63 39.93 10.81
C ILE A 914 -23.16 39.85 10.75
N PRO A 915 -23.83 40.83 10.10
CA PRO A 915 -25.27 40.83 9.94
C PRO A 915 -25.69 39.62 9.10
N ARG A 916 -26.61 38.83 9.65
CA ARG A 916 -27.14 37.61 9.04
C ARG A 916 -28.63 37.49 9.31
N ASP A 917 -29.36 36.87 8.40
CA ASP A 917 -30.77 36.53 8.65
C ASP A 917 -30.91 35.28 9.54
N ARG A 918 -32.16 34.90 9.86
CA ARG A 918 -32.45 33.71 10.68
C ARG A 918 -31.92 32.42 10.06
N ALA A 919 -31.84 32.34 8.74
CA ALA A 919 -31.35 31.18 8.01
C ALA A 919 -29.82 31.20 7.78
N GLY A 920 -29.11 32.21 8.32
CA GLY A 920 -27.66 32.36 8.30
C GLY A 920 -27.07 33.08 7.08
N TRP A 921 -27.90 33.68 6.20
CA TRP A 921 -27.43 34.41 5.02
C TRP A 921 -26.83 35.77 5.37
N ALA A 922 -25.62 36.04 4.88
CA ALA A 922 -24.92 37.31 5.05
C ALA A 922 -24.52 37.93 3.70
N PRO A 923 -24.53 39.27 3.55
CA PRO A 923 -24.12 39.95 2.31
C PRO A 923 -22.64 39.74 1.99
N VAL A 924 -22.31 39.47 0.72
CA VAL A 924 -20.95 39.16 0.28
C VAL A 924 -20.02 40.35 0.41
N GLU A 925 -20.51 41.57 0.17
CA GLU A 925 -19.73 42.80 0.30
C GLU A 925 -19.27 43.02 1.74
N THR A 926 -20.15 42.72 2.70
CA THR A 926 -19.85 42.79 4.14
C THR A 926 -18.80 41.75 4.53
N LEU A 927 -18.96 40.51 4.07
CA LEU A 927 -17.97 39.44 4.29
C LEU A 927 -16.62 39.79 3.68
N THR A 928 -16.61 40.33 2.45
CA THR A 928 -15.39 40.75 1.75
C THR A 928 -14.66 41.87 2.50
N SER A 929 -15.41 42.86 2.99
CA SER A 929 -14.84 43.98 3.76
C SER A 929 -14.23 43.50 5.07
N GLN A 930 -14.90 42.56 5.75
CA GLN A 930 -14.38 41.95 6.97
C GLN A 930 -13.13 41.11 6.71
N LEU A 931 -13.13 40.27 5.67
CA LEU A 931 -11.95 39.47 5.31
C LEU A 931 -10.75 40.36 4.96
N ARG A 932 -10.99 41.53 4.35
CA ARG A 932 -9.95 42.54 4.11
C ARG A 932 -9.41 43.15 5.39
N SER A 933 -10.28 43.48 6.36
CA SER A 933 -9.83 43.98 7.66
C SER A 933 -9.01 42.96 8.43
N ASP A 934 -9.27 41.67 8.21
CA ASP A 934 -8.51 40.55 8.78
C ASP A 934 -7.16 40.33 8.05
N GLY A 935 -6.82 41.19 7.08
CA GLY A 935 -5.54 41.19 6.36
C GLY A 935 -5.52 40.34 5.08
N LEU A 936 -6.65 39.74 4.68
CA LEU A 936 -6.70 38.95 3.45
C LEU A 936 -6.85 39.87 2.22
N ARG A 937 -5.99 39.67 1.22
CA ARG A 937 -6.16 40.27 -0.12
C ARG A 937 -7.24 39.49 -0.87
N VAL A 938 -8.49 39.91 -0.74
CA VAL A 938 -9.66 39.26 -1.38
C VAL A 938 -10.57 40.27 -2.08
N SER A 939 -11.19 39.82 -3.15
CA SER A 939 -12.30 40.47 -3.84
C SER A 939 -13.62 39.74 -3.55
N THR A 940 -14.74 40.39 -3.82
CA THR A 940 -16.09 39.76 -3.80
C THR A 940 -16.11 38.50 -4.68
N ILE A 941 -15.40 38.54 -5.80
CA ILE A 941 -15.26 37.42 -6.73
C ILE A 941 -14.49 36.26 -6.10
N ASP A 942 -13.41 36.53 -5.36
CA ASP A 942 -12.67 35.48 -4.66
C ASP A 942 -13.55 34.78 -3.61
N VAL A 943 -14.41 35.54 -2.91
CA VAL A 943 -15.33 35.01 -1.89
C VAL A 943 -16.40 34.13 -2.54
N LEU A 944 -17.04 34.60 -3.62
CA LEU A 944 -18.04 33.84 -4.36
C LEU A 944 -17.43 32.58 -5.01
N ALA A 945 -16.25 32.70 -5.61
CA ALA A 945 -15.55 31.56 -6.20
C ALA A 945 -15.22 30.48 -5.15
N VAL A 946 -14.86 30.88 -3.93
CA VAL A 946 -14.62 29.94 -2.82
C VAL A 946 -15.92 29.33 -2.33
N ALA A 947 -16.97 30.13 -2.15
CA ALA A 947 -18.26 29.69 -1.59
C ALA A 947 -19.10 28.85 -2.58
N GLY A 948 -18.98 29.10 -3.88
CA GLY A 948 -19.67 28.39 -4.95
C GLY A 948 -18.90 27.20 -5.52
N ALA A 949 -17.70 26.90 -5.01
CA ALA A 949 -16.91 25.77 -5.46
C ALA A 949 -17.64 24.44 -5.19
N ILE A 950 -17.69 23.55 -6.19
CA ILE A 950 -18.41 22.26 -6.10
C ILE A 950 -17.90 21.38 -4.95
N ASP A 951 -16.59 21.43 -4.65
CA ASP A 951 -15.96 20.69 -3.56
C ASP A 951 -16.13 21.36 -2.18
N GLU A 952 -16.75 22.55 -2.13
CA GLU A 952 -16.96 23.33 -0.90
C GLU A 952 -18.41 23.29 -0.44
N THR A 953 -18.86 22.11 -0.01
CA THR A 953 -20.24 21.90 0.48
C THR A 953 -20.53 22.55 1.84
N ARG A 954 -19.58 23.32 2.40
CA ARG A 954 -19.74 24.04 3.68
C ARG A 954 -20.57 25.31 3.53
N PHE A 955 -20.64 25.85 2.31
CA PHE A 955 -21.29 27.10 2.01
C PHE A 955 -22.42 26.89 1.02
N GLU A 956 -23.37 27.81 1.07
CA GLU A 956 -24.32 28.05 0.00
C GLU A 956 -24.19 29.51 -0.39
N SER A 957 -24.19 29.79 -1.69
CA SER A 957 -23.96 31.13 -2.22
C SER A 957 -24.97 31.50 -3.29
N SER A 958 -25.23 32.80 -3.38
CA SER A 958 -25.95 33.49 -4.45
C SER A 958 -25.06 34.64 -4.94
N GLU A 959 -25.51 35.43 -5.93
CA GLU A 959 -24.74 36.58 -6.41
C GLU A 959 -24.44 37.63 -5.33
N THR A 960 -25.29 37.73 -4.30
CA THR A 960 -25.22 38.80 -3.29
C THR A 960 -25.05 38.31 -1.85
N HIS A 961 -25.35 37.04 -1.56
CA HIS A 961 -25.33 36.49 -0.21
C HIS A 961 -24.64 35.12 -0.14
N VAL A 962 -24.01 34.86 1.00
CA VAL A 962 -23.41 33.55 1.34
C VAL A 962 -23.86 33.14 2.74
N ARG A 963 -24.13 31.85 2.96
CA ARG A 963 -24.32 31.25 4.29
C ARG A 963 -23.44 30.04 4.50
N ALA A 964 -23.23 29.67 5.76
CA ALA A 964 -22.68 28.36 6.11
C ALA A 964 -23.81 27.34 6.29
N MET A 965 -23.60 26.11 5.87
CA MET A 965 -24.61 25.04 5.93
C MET A 965 -24.63 24.30 7.27
N TYR A 966 -23.60 24.46 8.11
CA TYR A 966 -23.49 23.81 9.42
C TYR A 966 -22.39 24.47 10.26
N GLY A 967 -22.27 24.06 11.53
CA GLY A 967 -21.14 24.40 12.39
C GLY A 967 -21.28 25.71 13.17
N HIS A 968 -22.48 26.27 13.21
CA HIS A 968 -22.78 27.52 13.91
C HIS A 968 -22.66 27.36 15.44
N SER A 969 -22.01 28.34 16.06
CA SER A 969 -22.09 28.60 17.51
C SER A 969 -22.98 29.79 17.82
N VAL A 970 -23.28 30.62 16.83
CA VAL A 970 -24.38 31.58 16.91
C VAL A 970 -25.70 30.88 16.56
N HIS A 971 -26.81 31.42 17.05
CA HIS A 971 -28.12 30.84 16.78
C HIS A 971 -28.55 31.13 15.33
N VAL A 972 -28.82 30.07 14.56
CA VAL A 972 -29.48 30.11 13.24
C VAL A 972 -30.48 28.97 13.12
N ASP A 973 -31.53 29.20 12.33
CA ASP A 973 -32.64 28.28 12.07
C ASP A 973 -32.56 27.75 10.63
N ILE A 974 -31.75 26.72 10.42
CA ILE A 974 -31.62 26.05 9.13
C ILE A 974 -32.52 24.81 9.16
N SER A 975 -33.46 24.72 8.20
CA SER A 975 -34.27 23.52 8.01
C SER A 975 -33.46 22.46 7.26
N TYR A 976 -33.23 21.31 7.90
CA TYR A 976 -32.53 20.17 7.31
C TYR A 976 -33.51 19.04 7.00
N THR A 977 -33.25 18.31 5.92
CA THR A 977 -34.02 17.12 5.58
C THR A 977 -33.65 15.96 6.51
N SER A 978 -34.65 15.36 7.17
CA SER A 978 -34.49 14.11 7.92
C SER A 978 -34.44 12.92 6.98
N SER A 979 -33.54 11.97 7.22
CA SER A 979 -33.45 10.72 6.45
C SER A 979 -33.75 9.52 7.34
N ALA A 980 -34.57 8.58 6.84
CA ALA A 980 -34.88 7.33 7.52
C ALA A 980 -33.77 6.27 7.33
N GLU A 981 -33.11 6.26 6.17
CA GLU A 981 -31.95 5.41 5.91
C GLU A 981 -30.69 6.09 6.45
N ARG A 982 -30.06 5.47 7.45
CA ARG A 982 -28.83 5.98 8.06
C ARG A 982 -27.61 5.29 7.48
N PRO A 983 -26.68 6.02 6.86
CA PRO A 983 -25.36 5.49 6.57
C PRO A 983 -24.58 5.25 7.87
N GLN A 984 -23.48 4.51 7.81
CA GLN A 984 -22.51 4.46 8.91
C GLN A 984 -21.96 5.87 9.17
N LEU A 985 -21.94 6.28 10.45
CA LEU A 985 -21.54 7.61 10.87
C LEU A 985 -20.36 7.56 11.83
N PHE A 986 -19.50 8.55 11.72
CA PHE A 986 -18.26 8.68 12.47
C PHE A 986 -18.14 10.04 13.14
N HIS A 987 -17.55 10.04 14.33
CA HIS A 987 -17.12 11.24 15.04
C HIS A 987 -15.67 11.07 15.49
N ALA A 988 -14.89 12.15 15.55
CA ALA A 988 -13.53 12.09 16.07
C ALA A 988 -13.37 13.03 17.27
N THR A 989 -12.92 12.50 18.39
CA THR A 989 -12.77 13.22 19.67
C THR A 989 -11.34 13.08 20.22
N SER A 990 -11.01 13.75 21.32
CA SER A 990 -9.71 13.59 22.00
C SER A 990 -9.73 12.47 23.04
N MET A 991 -8.59 11.86 23.34
CA MET A 991 -8.45 10.85 24.42
C MET A 991 -9.04 11.32 25.76
N ARG A 992 -8.83 12.59 26.13
CA ARG A 992 -9.36 13.21 27.37
C ARG A 992 -10.88 13.28 27.47
N ALA A 993 -11.59 13.14 26.34
CA ALA A 993 -13.05 13.21 26.35
C ALA A 993 -13.68 11.85 26.68
N LEU A 994 -12.91 10.75 26.62
CA LEU A 994 -13.47 9.41 26.73
C LEU A 994 -14.05 9.14 28.12
N ASN A 995 -13.44 9.63 29.21
CA ASN A 995 -14.06 9.52 30.53
C ASN A 995 -15.40 10.24 30.62
N GLN A 996 -15.53 11.45 30.08
CA GLN A 996 -16.81 12.17 30.11
C GLN A 996 -17.87 11.48 29.24
N ILE A 997 -17.48 10.97 28.08
CA ILE A 997 -18.38 10.31 27.13
C ILE A 997 -18.87 8.97 27.70
N PHE A 998 -17.96 8.10 28.15
CA PHE A 998 -18.25 6.72 28.54
C PHE A 998 -18.38 6.54 30.05
N GLN A 999 -17.34 6.84 30.83
CA GLN A 999 -17.38 6.61 32.29
C GLN A 999 -18.41 7.49 33.00
N GLY A 1000 -18.53 8.75 32.57
CA GLY A 1000 -19.55 9.70 33.04
C GLY A 1000 -20.90 9.58 32.32
N GLN A 1001 -21.04 8.67 31.36
CA GLN A 1001 -22.27 8.44 30.57
C GLN A 1001 -22.80 9.71 29.87
N GLY A 1002 -21.91 10.66 29.57
CA GLY A 1002 -22.30 11.94 28.97
C GLY A 1002 -22.70 11.85 27.50
N GLY A 1003 -22.25 10.80 26.79
CA GLY A 1003 -22.47 10.65 25.36
C GLY A 1003 -21.79 11.75 24.52
N LEU A 1004 -22.20 11.90 23.26
CA LEU A 1004 -21.82 13.06 22.43
C LEU A 1004 -22.87 14.16 22.57
N ARG A 1005 -22.39 15.37 22.88
CA ARG A 1005 -23.17 16.59 23.04
C ARG A 1005 -22.69 17.66 22.06
N PRO A 1006 -23.54 18.63 21.69
CA PRO A 1006 -23.19 19.65 20.68
C PRO A 1006 -22.15 20.66 21.19
N MET A 1007 -21.90 20.71 22.50
CA MET A 1007 -20.95 21.59 23.18
C MET A 1007 -21.23 23.07 22.85
N SER A 1008 -20.28 23.80 22.29
CA SER A 1008 -20.45 25.22 21.90
C SER A 1008 -21.18 25.41 20.57
N ARG A 1009 -21.55 24.33 19.89
CA ARG A 1009 -22.30 24.38 18.62
C ARG A 1009 -23.78 24.07 18.87
N GLN A 1010 -24.61 24.30 17.87
CA GLN A 1010 -26.04 23.94 17.93
C GLN A 1010 -26.31 22.43 17.81
N TRP A 1011 -25.42 21.67 17.15
CA TRP A 1011 -25.61 20.26 16.81
C TRP A 1011 -24.32 19.45 16.97
N VAL A 1012 -24.45 18.16 17.25
CA VAL A 1012 -23.37 17.18 17.13
C VAL A 1012 -23.06 16.98 15.65
N HIS A 1013 -21.79 17.15 15.26
CA HIS A 1013 -21.33 16.91 13.88
C HIS A 1013 -20.80 15.48 13.72
N LEU A 1014 -21.33 14.79 12.71
CA LEU A 1014 -20.94 13.46 12.29
C LEU A 1014 -20.53 13.48 10.82
N SER A 1015 -19.77 12.47 10.41
CA SER A 1015 -19.33 12.29 9.03
C SER A 1015 -19.64 10.87 8.56
N THR A 1016 -20.09 10.71 7.31
CA THR A 1016 -20.14 9.39 6.65
C THR A 1016 -18.76 8.92 6.19
N GLU A 1017 -17.76 9.80 6.24
CA GLU A 1017 -16.38 9.51 5.86
C GLU A 1017 -15.47 9.59 7.09
N TRP A 1018 -14.89 8.45 7.47
CA TRP A 1018 -14.00 8.34 8.63
C TRP A 1018 -12.75 9.23 8.50
N ARG A 1019 -12.19 9.37 7.29
CA ARG A 1019 -11.03 10.24 7.03
C ARG A 1019 -11.33 11.70 7.33
N LYS A 1020 -12.52 12.19 6.92
CA LYS A 1020 -12.97 13.56 7.22
C LYS A 1020 -13.25 13.77 8.70
N ALA A 1021 -13.78 12.75 9.39
CA ALA A 1021 -13.94 12.81 10.85
C ALA A 1021 -12.58 12.98 11.55
N LEU A 1022 -11.60 12.12 11.25
CA LEU A 1022 -10.24 12.23 11.79
C LEU A 1022 -9.59 13.59 11.47
N GLN A 1023 -9.72 14.09 10.24
CA GLN A 1023 -9.20 15.41 9.86
C GLN A 1023 -9.85 16.55 10.66
N ALA A 1024 -11.15 16.46 10.94
CA ALA A 1024 -11.85 17.43 11.76
C ALA A 1024 -11.37 17.39 13.23
N GLY A 1025 -11.14 16.19 13.78
CA GLY A 1025 -10.63 15.97 15.14
C GLY A 1025 -9.15 16.32 15.32
N GLY A 1026 -8.34 16.14 14.27
CA GLY A 1026 -6.88 16.32 14.30
C GLY A 1026 -6.41 17.74 14.64
N ARG A 1027 -7.30 18.73 14.54
CA ARG A 1027 -7.03 20.11 14.98
C ARG A 1027 -6.73 20.24 16.47
N LYS A 1028 -7.08 19.23 17.28
CA LYS A 1028 -6.90 19.21 18.73
C LYS A 1028 -5.84 18.20 19.20
N GLY A 1029 -5.01 17.65 18.29
CA GLY A 1029 -4.00 16.63 18.60
C GLY A 1029 -4.29 15.30 17.90
N SER A 1030 -3.99 14.17 18.55
CA SER A 1030 -4.21 12.81 18.02
C SER A 1030 -5.64 12.35 18.33
N PRO A 1031 -6.56 12.30 17.34
CA PRO A 1031 -7.96 12.03 17.63
C PRO A 1031 -8.28 10.53 17.71
N ILE A 1032 -9.26 10.20 18.55
CA ILE A 1032 -9.92 8.90 18.66
C ILE A 1032 -11.16 8.90 17.77
N LEU A 1033 -11.25 7.90 16.89
CA LEU A 1033 -12.41 7.72 16.02
C LEU A 1033 -13.49 6.92 16.74
N LEU A 1034 -14.69 7.47 16.76
CA LEU A 1034 -15.91 6.83 17.26
C LEU A 1034 -16.78 6.43 16.08
N GLY A 1035 -17.35 5.23 16.15
CA GLY A 1035 -18.43 4.75 15.29
C GLY A 1035 -19.75 4.71 16.03
N LEU A 1036 -20.86 4.77 15.30
CA LEU A 1036 -22.19 4.52 15.83
C LEU A 1036 -22.60 3.07 15.56
N ALA A 1037 -23.12 2.38 16.56
CA ALA A 1037 -23.71 1.04 16.44
C ALA A 1037 -24.98 1.05 15.54
N SER A 1038 -25.42 -0.11 15.05
CA SER A 1038 -26.43 -0.24 13.99
C SER A 1038 -27.81 0.37 14.35
N ALA A 1039 -28.59 0.66 13.30
CA ALA A 1039 -29.77 1.53 13.31
C ALA A 1039 -30.97 1.05 14.16
N GLU A 1040 -31.03 -0.22 14.55
CA GLU A 1040 -32.21 -0.80 15.22
C GLU A 1040 -32.36 -0.35 16.68
N GLN A 1041 -31.33 0.27 17.27
CA GLN A 1041 -31.27 0.58 18.71
C GLN A 1041 -31.36 2.09 19.06
N SER A 1042 -31.54 2.99 18.09
CA SER A 1042 -31.44 4.44 18.34
C SER A 1042 -32.75 5.20 18.12
N ALA A 1043 -33.25 5.87 19.17
CA ALA A 1043 -34.34 6.85 19.10
C ALA A 1043 -33.89 8.26 18.63
N ALA A 1044 -32.58 8.51 18.43
CA ALA A 1044 -32.06 9.83 18.08
C ALA A 1044 -32.36 10.19 16.62
N THR A 1045 -32.64 11.46 16.30
CA THR A 1045 -32.92 11.93 14.92
C THR A 1045 -31.65 12.47 14.25
N PHE A 1046 -31.50 12.21 12.94
CA PHE A 1046 -30.31 12.60 12.17
C PHE A 1046 -30.71 13.43 10.95
N HIS A 1047 -29.91 14.47 10.67
CA HIS A 1047 -30.16 15.42 9.60
C HIS A 1047 -28.96 15.54 8.66
N HIS A 1048 -29.19 15.56 7.34
CA HIS A 1048 -28.13 15.79 6.36
C HIS A 1048 -27.89 17.29 6.17
N ALA A 1049 -26.64 17.74 6.39
CA ALA A 1049 -26.29 19.16 6.29
C ALA A 1049 -25.50 19.51 5.01
N GLY A 1050 -25.00 18.52 4.27
CA GLY A 1050 -24.25 18.73 3.03
C GLY A 1050 -22.96 17.93 2.96
N GLY A 1051 -22.60 17.49 1.74
CA GLY A 1051 -21.47 16.60 1.53
C GLY A 1051 -21.59 15.32 2.38
N SER A 1052 -20.53 15.00 3.14
CA SER A 1052 -20.50 13.87 4.07
C SER A 1052 -20.96 14.22 5.50
N THR A 1053 -21.42 15.46 5.75
CA THR A 1053 -21.71 15.95 7.11
C THR A 1053 -23.17 15.70 7.52
N TRP A 1054 -23.34 15.14 8.71
CA TRP A 1054 -24.62 14.87 9.35
C TRP A 1054 -24.68 15.50 10.74
N LEU A 1055 -25.90 15.78 11.20
CA LEU A 1055 -26.20 16.44 12.46
C LEU A 1055 -27.11 15.59 13.34
N ALA A 1056 -26.90 15.63 14.65
CA ALA A 1056 -27.77 15.05 15.67
C ALA A 1056 -27.84 16.00 16.89
N GLU A 1057 -28.91 15.92 17.68
CA GLU A 1057 -29.04 16.72 18.91
C GLU A 1057 -28.05 16.23 19.98
N GLU A 1058 -28.12 14.94 20.29
CA GLU A 1058 -27.23 14.23 21.21
C GLU A 1058 -27.17 12.74 20.84
N ILE A 1059 -26.13 12.04 21.34
CA ILE A 1059 -25.96 10.60 21.13
C ILE A 1059 -25.55 9.97 22.47
N SER A 1060 -26.32 8.99 22.94
CA SER A 1060 -26.03 8.30 24.20
C SER A 1060 -24.78 7.42 24.12
N ALA A 1061 -24.09 7.25 25.25
CA ALA A 1061 -22.83 6.52 25.33
C ALA A 1061 -22.91 5.04 24.86
N PRO A 1062 -23.98 4.27 25.15
CA PRO A 1062 -24.09 2.88 24.72
C PRO A 1062 -24.19 2.70 23.19
N LEU A 1063 -24.54 3.76 22.45
CA LEU A 1063 -24.61 3.72 20.97
C LEU A 1063 -23.25 3.98 20.31
N LEU A 1064 -22.22 4.28 21.09
CA LEU A 1064 -20.90 4.66 20.61
C LEU A 1064 -19.89 3.53 20.82
N THR A 1065 -19.17 3.21 19.76
CA THR A 1065 -17.98 2.35 19.82
C THR A 1065 -16.76 3.18 19.47
N ILE A 1066 -15.60 2.77 19.97
CA ILE A 1066 -14.31 3.27 19.50
C ILE A 1066 -13.87 2.36 18.37
N ILE A 1067 -13.37 2.94 17.27
CA ILE A 1067 -12.73 2.14 16.24
C ILE A 1067 -11.30 1.82 16.71
N PRO A 1068 -10.91 0.54 16.83
CA PRO A 1068 -9.57 0.17 17.28
C PRO A 1068 -8.51 0.67 16.28
N ILE A 1069 -7.27 0.84 16.73
CA ILE A 1069 -6.20 1.36 15.87
C ILE A 1069 -5.94 0.41 14.70
N PHE A 1070 -5.94 -0.91 14.93
CA PHE A 1070 -5.82 -1.90 13.87
C PHE A 1070 -6.99 -1.88 12.87
N GLY A 1071 -8.21 -1.50 13.30
CA GLY A 1071 -9.36 -1.32 12.40
C GLY A 1071 -9.21 -0.10 11.49
N VAL A 1072 -8.70 1.02 12.02
CA VAL A 1072 -8.33 2.17 11.18
C VAL A 1072 -7.18 1.82 10.22
N PHE A 1073 -6.23 1.00 10.68
CA PHE A 1073 -5.13 0.50 9.86
C PHE A 1073 -5.62 -0.40 8.72
N GLU A 1074 -6.58 -1.29 8.99
CA GLU A 1074 -7.28 -2.08 7.97
C GLU A 1074 -7.90 -1.19 6.89
N TRP A 1075 -8.68 -0.18 7.27
CA TRP A 1075 -9.34 0.70 6.30
C TRP A 1075 -8.35 1.51 5.45
N ARG A 1076 -7.18 1.83 6.01
CA ARG A 1076 -6.09 2.47 5.25
C ARG A 1076 -5.50 1.52 4.21
N LEU A 1077 -5.33 0.24 4.54
CA LEU A 1077 -4.74 -0.75 3.64
C LEU A 1077 -5.72 -1.24 2.57
N THR A 1078 -7.01 -1.37 2.91
CA THR A 1078 -8.06 -1.94 2.04
C THR A 1078 -8.84 -0.88 1.24
N ASN A 1079 -8.53 0.41 1.42
CA ASN A 1079 -9.24 1.54 0.80
C ASN A 1079 -10.78 1.52 1.02
N ARG A 1080 -11.26 0.91 2.11
CA ARG A 1080 -12.67 0.92 2.52
C ARG A 1080 -13.08 2.22 3.22
#